data_AF-A0A0K1PL52-F1
#
_entry.id   AF-A0A0K1PL52-F1
#
_cell.length_a   1.000
_cell.length_b   1.000
_cell.length_c   1.000
_cell.angle_alpha   90.00
_cell.angle_beta   90.00
_cell.angle_gamma   90.00
#
_symmetry.space_group_name_H-M   'P 1'
#
loop_
_entity.id
_entity.type
_entity.pdbx_description
1 polymer ?
#
loop_
_entity_poly.entity_id
_entity_poly.type
_entity_poly.pdbx_seq_one_letter_code
_entity_poly.pdbx_strand_id
1 'polypeptide(L)'
;MGANEGHPAAWLTIGLGLAVAVLGAMVPEEASPSTARTYLWTAGNLAVALASVALSSRPPWAALLREIGALGAGIVTVRSIASIEPDAGLGPSATEASTRDFGMRDLERLALALVVIGWGTAAILDALAVFGVAPSVTESAPLAAASAGAGSLFGIGAMALLAFGIRRLELGAPPRALVVASVSGVGLLVAIMLAFATKVRADAAAALGSALAAPAIVRLTRARDAWVVARRGRRLLTLTVFGGPVVVLAAIAASGHGASLLVLTFALGALGVGAAAPRLEETFLPMKGALLEALRESRRMARDRDARAAIANTLVKLREASGQIPQAGNPGHSPELWMLHPTRVCTVDAAGYLREREAELPVSVVDIAKDEPHRTVRVDVLRALEVRRADLRPLLRWLEDRGALFATIVSESDEPDGLLLMPAGRRGEALTIEEIRAAKELADAFVAVCQARSAHERHLARERELADQVDTLDDELARLRHAASIDNGRHELASSRLARPATVGIYSAPSRLSYDALERRVEQDAPIVLVARAGIDPVPFIARAHLSGPRKDAPLVIVDGTSSREHDLERWKDERRSPLALADRGLLVLVDGAALPRDVQVLVARALLERRPPWEQATPLDVGIALTSTMTPDALMEEGRLSPELHARVEDARPIELPGLHERAEDLFSIVADRLAREGLRVLGRPIGIDAAAFSRLVEHPFEGEDAELATIVTRLVARVSGDVVRAADVDALGIVEPPPVSVERSERKHANDG
;
A
#
# COMPACT_ATOMS: atom_id res chain seq x y z
N MET A 1 -1.12 -96.99 12.91
CA MET A 1 -0.91 -95.63 13.46
C MET A 1 -1.10 -94.64 12.33
N GLY A 2 -2.33 -94.17 12.13
CA GLY A 2 -2.68 -93.15 11.14
C GLY A 2 -2.36 -91.77 11.71
N ALA A 3 -1.45 -91.06 11.03
CA ALA A 3 -1.08 -89.70 11.36
C ALA A 3 -2.05 -88.73 10.67
N ASN A 4 -3.00 -88.24 11.45
CA ASN A 4 -3.63 -86.91 11.39
C ASN A 4 -3.40 -86.11 10.09
N GLU A 5 -4.20 -86.40 9.05
CA GLU A 5 -4.40 -85.53 7.89
C GLU A 5 -5.16 -84.28 8.37
N GLY A 6 -4.43 -83.27 8.86
CA GLY A 6 -5.01 -82.00 9.25
C GLY A 6 -5.70 -81.35 8.06
N HIS A 7 -7.04 -81.27 8.09
CA HIS A 7 -7.91 -80.76 7.03
C HIS A 7 -7.40 -79.44 6.41
N PRO A 8 -6.72 -79.47 5.24
CA PRO A 8 -6.26 -78.26 4.57
C PRO A 8 -7.45 -77.39 4.12
N ALA A 9 -8.63 -78.01 3.92
CA ALA A 9 -9.88 -77.35 3.57
C ALA A 9 -10.42 -76.41 4.68
N ALA A 10 -10.19 -76.70 5.96
CA ALA A 10 -10.69 -75.89 7.07
C ALA A 10 -9.84 -74.61 7.28
N TRP A 11 -8.52 -74.72 7.16
CA TRP A 11 -7.62 -73.57 7.19
C TRP A 11 -7.80 -72.67 5.96
N LEU A 12 -8.17 -73.26 4.83
CA LEU A 12 -8.53 -72.56 3.61
C LEU A 12 -9.78 -71.69 3.75
N THR A 13 -10.88 -72.23 4.29
CA THR A 13 -12.12 -71.47 4.48
C THR A 13 -11.96 -70.38 5.55
N ILE A 14 -11.16 -70.62 6.59
CA ILE A 14 -10.82 -69.61 7.60
C ILE A 14 -9.95 -68.50 7.00
N GLY A 15 -8.91 -68.85 6.23
CA GLY A 15 -8.06 -67.86 5.52
C GLY A 15 -8.84 -67.05 4.49
N LEU A 16 -9.78 -67.70 3.78
CA LEU A 16 -10.71 -67.07 2.85
C LEU A 16 -11.62 -66.06 3.54
N GLY A 17 -12.25 -66.47 4.65
CA GLY A 17 -13.13 -65.63 5.45
C GLY A 17 -12.37 -64.44 6.05
N LEU A 18 -11.14 -64.66 6.52
CA LEU A 18 -10.29 -63.60 7.06
C LEU A 18 -9.87 -62.60 5.97
N ALA A 19 -9.48 -63.06 4.77
CA ALA A 19 -9.09 -62.18 3.67
C ALA A 19 -10.27 -61.31 3.18
N VAL A 20 -11.47 -61.90 3.07
CA VAL A 20 -12.70 -61.17 2.73
C VAL A 20 -13.09 -60.19 3.83
N ALA A 21 -12.98 -60.58 5.11
CA ALA A 21 -13.30 -59.72 6.24
C ALA A 21 -12.33 -58.54 6.37
N VAL A 22 -11.02 -58.77 6.22
CA VAL A 22 -9.99 -57.72 6.29
C VAL A 22 -10.13 -56.74 5.14
N LEU A 23 -10.40 -57.21 3.91
CA LEU A 23 -10.60 -56.32 2.77
C LEU A 23 -11.97 -55.61 2.79
N GLY A 24 -13.01 -56.27 3.29
CA GLY A 24 -14.32 -55.65 3.53
C GLY A 24 -14.25 -54.55 4.58
N ALA A 25 -13.46 -54.74 5.63
CA ALA A 25 -13.17 -53.72 6.65
C ALA A 25 -12.32 -52.54 6.14
N MET A 26 -11.70 -52.66 4.96
CA MET A 26 -10.94 -51.58 4.32
C MET A 26 -11.78 -50.68 3.41
N VAL A 27 -13.10 -50.91 3.31
CA VAL A 27 -14.01 -49.99 2.62
C VAL A 27 -14.07 -48.68 3.41
N PRO A 28 -13.76 -47.52 2.80
CA PRO A 28 -13.90 -46.23 3.47
C PRO A 28 -15.35 -45.99 3.92
N GLU A 29 -15.55 -45.43 5.13
CA GLU A 29 -16.89 -45.14 5.68
C GLU A 29 -17.74 -44.24 4.76
N GLU A 30 -17.10 -43.37 3.96
CA GLU A 30 -17.75 -42.44 3.02
C GLU A 30 -17.73 -42.96 1.56
N ALA A 31 -17.50 -44.26 1.33
CA ALA A 31 -17.38 -44.79 -0.03
C ALA A 31 -18.73 -44.78 -0.78
N SER A 32 -18.71 -44.30 -2.03
CA SER A 32 -19.87 -44.40 -2.92
C SER A 32 -20.26 -45.87 -3.17
N PRO A 33 -21.54 -46.18 -3.47
CA PRO A 33 -21.98 -47.57 -3.71
C PRO A 33 -21.20 -48.29 -4.82
N SER A 34 -20.75 -47.57 -5.85
CA SER A 34 -19.90 -48.11 -6.92
C SER A 34 -18.48 -48.43 -6.43
N THR A 35 -17.93 -47.61 -5.53
CA THR A 35 -16.63 -47.83 -4.89
C THR A 35 -16.67 -49.03 -3.97
N ALA A 36 -17.67 -49.11 -3.09
CA ALA A 36 -17.88 -50.27 -2.20
C ALA A 36 -18.04 -51.57 -3.00
N ARG A 37 -18.81 -51.55 -4.10
CA ARG A 37 -18.91 -52.69 -5.03
C ARG A 37 -17.54 -53.08 -5.59
N THR A 38 -16.72 -52.12 -6.01
CA THR A 38 -15.39 -52.45 -6.54
C THR A 38 -14.53 -53.17 -5.50
N TYR A 39 -14.52 -52.71 -4.25
CA TYR A 39 -13.77 -53.36 -3.16
C TYR A 39 -14.30 -54.78 -2.88
N LEU A 40 -15.61 -54.98 -2.83
CA LEU A 40 -16.23 -56.30 -2.63
C LEU A 40 -15.87 -57.28 -3.76
N TRP A 41 -15.90 -56.82 -5.01
CA TRP A 41 -15.49 -57.65 -6.16
C TRP A 41 -14.00 -58.00 -6.11
N THR A 42 -13.13 -57.07 -5.71
CA THR A 42 -11.69 -57.38 -5.52
C THR A 42 -11.46 -58.39 -4.41
N ALA A 43 -12.18 -58.27 -3.29
CA ALA A 43 -12.08 -59.19 -2.17
C ALA A 43 -12.57 -60.59 -2.55
N GLY A 44 -13.68 -60.69 -3.27
CA GLY A 44 -14.19 -61.97 -3.79
C GLY A 44 -13.24 -62.63 -4.78
N ASN A 45 -12.66 -61.87 -5.71
CA ASN A 45 -11.70 -62.39 -6.68
C ASN A 45 -10.38 -62.85 -6.03
N LEU A 46 -9.85 -62.10 -5.06
CA LEU A 46 -8.69 -62.51 -4.26
C LEU A 46 -8.98 -63.79 -3.48
N ALA A 47 -10.16 -63.86 -2.86
CA ALA A 47 -10.58 -65.01 -2.08
C ALA A 47 -10.57 -66.28 -2.95
N VAL A 48 -11.21 -66.25 -4.12
CA VAL A 48 -11.25 -67.37 -5.06
C VAL A 48 -9.84 -67.79 -5.51
N ALA A 49 -8.95 -66.82 -5.76
CA ALA A 49 -7.56 -67.09 -6.15
C ALA A 49 -6.74 -67.73 -5.01
N LEU A 50 -6.90 -67.28 -3.76
CA LEU A 50 -6.20 -67.86 -2.60
C LEU A 50 -6.72 -69.27 -2.26
N ALA A 51 -8.05 -69.47 -2.32
CA ALA A 51 -8.68 -70.76 -2.05
C ALA A 51 -8.20 -71.86 -3.00
N SER A 52 -8.05 -71.52 -4.28
CA SER A 52 -7.64 -72.47 -5.32
C SER A 52 -6.15 -72.82 -5.27
N VAL A 53 -5.30 -71.92 -4.75
CA VAL A 53 -3.85 -72.12 -4.71
C VAL A 53 -3.40 -73.05 -3.58
N ALA A 54 -4.09 -73.06 -2.44
CA ALA A 54 -3.70 -73.90 -1.31
C ALA A 54 -4.06 -75.40 -1.48
N LEU A 55 -4.70 -75.77 -2.59
CA LEU A 55 -4.85 -77.17 -2.99
C LEU A 55 -3.49 -77.71 -3.46
N SER A 56 -3.07 -78.84 -2.88
CA SER A 56 -1.82 -79.52 -3.24
C SER A 56 -1.83 -80.11 -4.65
N SER A 57 -3.01 -80.40 -5.21
CA SER A 57 -3.22 -80.89 -6.58
C SER A 57 -3.77 -79.79 -7.52
N ARG A 58 -3.77 -80.04 -8.84
CA ARG A 58 -4.41 -79.18 -9.87
C ARG A 58 -5.74 -79.76 -10.35
N PRO A 59 -6.80 -79.85 -9.52
CA PRO A 59 -8.09 -80.28 -10.04
C PRO A 59 -8.58 -79.26 -11.08
N PRO A 60 -9.01 -79.69 -12.28
CA PRO A 60 -9.42 -78.79 -13.37
C PRO A 60 -10.46 -77.75 -12.95
N TRP A 61 -11.41 -78.12 -12.08
CA TRP A 61 -12.46 -77.22 -11.60
C TRP A 61 -11.92 -76.10 -10.72
N ALA A 62 -10.90 -76.36 -9.91
CA ALA A 62 -10.28 -75.35 -9.06
C ALA A 62 -9.36 -74.44 -9.86
N ALA A 63 -8.69 -74.98 -10.88
CA ALA A 63 -7.93 -74.19 -11.84
C ALA A 63 -8.85 -73.22 -12.60
N LEU A 64 -9.97 -73.71 -13.13
CA LEU A 64 -11.00 -72.88 -13.78
C LEU A 64 -11.48 -71.72 -12.88
N LEU A 65 -11.81 -72.00 -11.62
CA LEU A 65 -12.21 -70.95 -10.67
C LEU A 65 -11.10 -69.93 -10.41
N ARG A 66 -9.84 -70.37 -10.34
CA ARG A 66 -8.65 -69.51 -10.19
C ARG A 66 -8.52 -68.55 -11.37
N GLU A 67 -8.63 -69.07 -12.60
CA GLU A 67 -8.54 -68.27 -13.83
C GLU A 67 -9.68 -67.25 -13.91
N ILE A 68 -10.91 -67.62 -13.52
CA ILE A 68 -12.06 -66.71 -13.48
C ILE A 68 -11.87 -65.60 -12.43
N GLY A 69 -11.38 -65.95 -11.23
CA GLY A 69 -11.08 -64.98 -10.19
C GLY A 69 -9.98 -64.00 -10.62
N ALA A 70 -8.94 -64.50 -11.27
CA ALA A 70 -7.84 -63.68 -11.78
C ALA A 70 -8.27 -62.79 -12.96
N LEU A 71 -9.11 -63.29 -13.86
CA LEU A 71 -9.78 -62.50 -14.90
C LEU A 71 -10.59 -61.34 -14.28
N GLY A 72 -11.41 -61.63 -13.28
CA GLY A 72 -12.18 -60.63 -12.55
C GLY A 72 -11.30 -59.57 -11.89
N ALA A 73 -10.19 -59.98 -11.26
CA ALA A 73 -9.21 -59.06 -10.67
C ALA A 73 -8.53 -58.18 -11.73
N GLY A 74 -8.19 -58.75 -12.89
CA GLY A 74 -7.64 -58.02 -14.04
C GLY A 74 -8.60 -56.97 -14.59
N ILE A 75 -9.88 -57.33 -14.76
CA ILE A 75 -10.91 -56.38 -15.23
C ILE A 75 -11.07 -55.21 -14.25
N VAL A 76 -11.13 -55.51 -12.95
CA VAL A 76 -11.29 -54.48 -11.92
C VAL A 76 -10.07 -53.57 -11.82
N THR A 77 -8.86 -54.10 -11.96
CA THR A 77 -7.63 -53.29 -11.94
C THR A 77 -7.54 -52.37 -13.17
N VAL A 78 -7.79 -52.88 -14.37
CA VAL A 78 -7.83 -52.05 -15.60
C VAL A 78 -8.85 -50.91 -15.46
N ARG A 79 -10.08 -51.22 -15.02
CA ARG A 79 -11.11 -50.20 -14.78
C ARG A 79 -10.72 -49.19 -13.70
N SER A 80 -10.04 -49.65 -12.65
CA SER A 80 -9.60 -48.77 -11.56
C SER A 80 -8.50 -47.79 -11.99
N ILE A 81 -7.67 -48.17 -12.97
CA ILE A 81 -6.66 -47.29 -13.59
C ILE A 81 -7.35 -46.27 -14.50
N ALA A 82 -8.33 -46.71 -15.31
CA ALA A 82 -9.13 -45.83 -16.15
C ALA A 82 -9.94 -44.81 -15.33
N SER A 83 -10.43 -45.22 -14.16
CA SER A 83 -11.24 -44.40 -13.26
C SER A 83 -10.42 -43.62 -12.22
N ILE A 84 -9.11 -43.41 -12.41
CA ILE A 84 -8.36 -42.49 -11.53
C ILE A 84 -9.06 -41.13 -11.59
N GLU A 85 -9.47 -40.62 -10.44
CA GLU A 85 -10.25 -39.39 -10.34
C GLU A 85 -9.44 -38.20 -10.87
N PRO A 86 -10.00 -37.40 -11.80
CA PRO A 86 -9.35 -36.21 -12.29
C PRO A 86 -9.20 -35.18 -11.18
N ASP A 87 -8.12 -34.40 -11.21
CA ASP A 87 -8.00 -33.27 -10.29
C ASP A 87 -8.98 -32.15 -10.67
N ALA A 88 -9.25 -31.25 -9.71
CA ALA A 88 -9.95 -30.00 -9.99
C ALA A 88 -9.15 -29.12 -10.98
N GLY A 89 -9.83 -28.15 -11.59
CA GLY A 89 -9.23 -27.17 -12.50
C GLY A 89 -9.18 -27.61 -13.97
N LEU A 90 -8.28 -27.00 -14.74
CA LEU A 90 -8.19 -27.11 -16.20
C LEU A 90 -7.42 -28.34 -16.67
N GLY A 91 -6.68 -29.01 -15.79
CA GLY A 91 -5.85 -30.18 -16.11
C GLY A 91 -6.57 -31.27 -16.93
N PRO A 92 -7.77 -31.74 -16.54
CA PRO A 92 -8.49 -32.78 -17.28
C PRO A 92 -8.90 -32.33 -18.70
N SER A 93 -9.38 -31.09 -18.83
CA SER A 93 -9.74 -30.51 -20.13
C SER A 93 -8.51 -30.34 -21.03
N ALA A 94 -7.36 -29.98 -20.44
CA ALA A 94 -6.09 -29.85 -21.12
C ALA A 94 -5.55 -31.20 -21.60
N THR A 95 -5.67 -32.24 -20.77
CA THR A 95 -5.35 -33.63 -21.15
C THR A 95 -6.17 -34.04 -22.38
N GLU A 96 -7.49 -33.86 -22.35
CA GLU A 96 -8.38 -34.20 -23.46
C GLU A 96 -8.08 -33.39 -24.74
N ALA A 97 -7.66 -32.13 -24.59
CA ALA A 97 -7.24 -31.29 -25.71
C ALA A 97 -5.92 -31.74 -26.34
N SER A 98 -4.98 -32.24 -25.52
CA SER A 98 -3.66 -32.69 -25.95
C SER A 98 -3.67 -34.05 -26.64
N THR A 99 -4.66 -34.90 -26.36
CA THR A 99 -4.80 -36.24 -26.95
C THR A 99 -5.62 -36.18 -28.24
N ARG A 100 -4.96 -36.22 -29.41
CA ARG A 100 -5.64 -36.16 -30.72
C ARG A 100 -6.16 -37.50 -31.24
N ASP A 101 -5.37 -38.57 -31.15
CA ASP A 101 -5.67 -39.84 -31.85
C ASP A 101 -5.83 -41.07 -30.93
N PHE A 102 -5.25 -41.06 -29.72
CA PHE A 102 -5.32 -42.19 -28.78
C PHE A 102 -5.57 -41.70 -27.35
N GLY A 103 -6.77 -41.99 -26.83
CA GLY A 103 -7.21 -41.53 -25.51
C GLY A 103 -7.21 -42.60 -24.43
N MET A 104 -7.55 -42.21 -23.20
CA MET A 104 -7.64 -43.14 -22.07
C MET A 104 -8.69 -44.24 -22.28
N ARG A 105 -9.78 -43.93 -22.99
CA ARG A 105 -10.84 -44.90 -23.32
C ARG A 105 -10.36 -46.01 -24.27
N ASP A 106 -9.50 -45.66 -25.23
CA ASP A 106 -8.94 -46.62 -26.18
C ASP A 106 -7.91 -47.52 -25.49
N LEU A 107 -7.09 -46.93 -24.61
CA LEU A 107 -6.17 -47.66 -23.76
C LEU A 107 -6.90 -48.63 -22.81
N GLU A 108 -8.00 -48.21 -22.20
CA GLU A 108 -8.83 -49.08 -21.35
C GLU A 108 -9.38 -50.27 -22.14
N ARG A 109 -9.93 -50.03 -23.34
CA ARG A 109 -10.48 -51.09 -24.20
C ARG A 109 -9.40 -52.09 -24.63
N LEU A 110 -8.22 -51.60 -25.02
CA LEU A 110 -7.09 -52.44 -25.41
C LEU A 110 -6.60 -53.29 -24.23
N ALA A 111 -6.40 -52.68 -23.06
CA ALA A 111 -5.97 -53.40 -21.86
C ALA A 111 -7.01 -54.43 -21.40
N LEU A 112 -8.29 -54.09 -21.45
CA LEU A 112 -9.38 -55.01 -21.12
C LEU A 112 -9.42 -56.20 -22.09
N ALA A 113 -9.26 -55.95 -23.39
CA ALA A 113 -9.21 -57.00 -24.40
C ALA A 113 -8.03 -57.95 -24.16
N LEU A 114 -6.84 -57.43 -23.87
CA LEU A 114 -5.65 -58.26 -23.57
C LEU A 114 -5.85 -59.12 -22.31
N VAL A 115 -6.41 -58.55 -21.24
CA VAL A 115 -6.72 -59.27 -20.00
C VAL A 115 -7.76 -60.37 -20.24
N VAL A 116 -8.84 -60.04 -20.97
CA VAL A 116 -9.92 -60.99 -21.31
C VAL A 116 -9.43 -62.10 -22.22
N ILE A 117 -8.62 -61.80 -23.23
CA ILE A 117 -8.06 -62.80 -24.14
C ILE A 117 -7.08 -63.71 -23.38
N GLY A 118 -6.18 -63.14 -22.59
CA GLY A 118 -5.18 -63.90 -21.82
C GLY A 118 -5.83 -64.87 -20.83
N TRP A 119 -6.55 -64.34 -19.85
CA TRP A 119 -7.18 -65.18 -18.82
C TRP A 119 -8.40 -65.97 -19.33
N GLY A 120 -9.12 -65.46 -20.33
CA GLY A 120 -10.23 -66.18 -20.97
C GLY A 120 -9.75 -67.43 -21.71
N THR A 121 -8.61 -67.35 -22.41
CA THR A 121 -8.01 -68.53 -23.06
C THR A 121 -7.61 -69.57 -22.01
N ALA A 122 -6.97 -69.16 -20.92
CA ALA A 122 -6.60 -70.07 -19.84
C ALA A 122 -7.83 -70.72 -19.16
N ALA A 123 -8.88 -69.93 -18.89
CA ALA A 123 -10.14 -70.43 -18.36
C ALA A 123 -10.84 -71.41 -19.31
N ILE A 124 -10.84 -71.17 -20.63
CA ILE A 124 -11.43 -72.10 -21.61
C ILE A 124 -10.67 -73.42 -21.62
N LEU A 125 -9.33 -73.40 -21.59
CA LEU A 125 -8.51 -74.61 -21.55
C LEU A 125 -8.78 -75.44 -20.29
N ASP A 126 -8.88 -74.80 -19.12
CA ASP A 126 -9.21 -75.48 -17.88
C ASP A 126 -10.68 -75.95 -17.84
N ALA A 127 -11.61 -75.24 -18.48
CA ALA A 127 -13.00 -75.69 -18.64
C ALA A 127 -13.10 -76.95 -19.51
N LEU A 128 -12.38 -77.01 -20.64
CA LEU A 128 -12.31 -78.22 -21.47
C LEU A 128 -11.75 -79.40 -20.67
N ALA A 129 -10.76 -79.15 -19.80
CA ALA A 129 -10.20 -80.16 -18.91
C ALA A 129 -11.22 -80.65 -17.85
N VAL A 130 -12.10 -79.78 -17.34
CA VAL A 130 -13.20 -80.17 -16.42
C VAL A 130 -14.16 -81.16 -17.09
N PHE A 131 -14.50 -80.91 -18.35
CA PHE A 131 -15.44 -81.77 -19.11
C PHE A 131 -14.76 -82.96 -19.80
N GLY A 132 -13.44 -83.14 -19.64
CA GLY A 132 -12.70 -84.24 -20.25
C GLY A 132 -12.57 -84.15 -21.78
N VAL A 133 -12.62 -82.94 -22.34
CA VAL A 133 -12.59 -82.70 -23.79
C VAL A 133 -11.18 -82.32 -24.26
N ALA A 134 -10.74 -82.90 -25.39
CA ALA A 134 -9.46 -82.59 -26.06
C ALA A 134 -8.21 -82.66 -25.14
N PRO A 135 -7.89 -83.83 -24.56
CA PRO A 135 -6.83 -83.98 -23.55
C PRO A 135 -5.46 -83.48 -24.02
N SER A 136 -5.09 -83.67 -25.29
CA SER A 136 -3.83 -83.18 -25.88
C SER A 136 -3.67 -81.66 -25.84
N VAL A 137 -4.78 -80.91 -25.86
CA VAL A 137 -4.76 -79.43 -25.78
C VAL A 137 -4.70 -78.99 -24.31
N THR A 138 -5.37 -79.73 -23.41
CA THR A 138 -5.44 -79.40 -21.97
C THR A 138 -4.14 -79.62 -21.21
N GLU A 139 -3.19 -80.40 -21.74
CA GLU A 139 -1.84 -80.53 -21.18
C GLU A 139 -1.08 -79.20 -21.14
N SER A 140 -1.41 -78.27 -22.05
CA SER A 140 -0.82 -76.93 -22.11
C SER A 140 -1.47 -75.91 -21.16
N ALA A 141 -2.58 -76.26 -20.49
CA ALA A 141 -3.37 -75.33 -19.67
C ALA A 141 -2.56 -74.67 -18.52
N PRO A 142 -1.67 -75.36 -17.78
CA PRO A 142 -0.85 -74.71 -16.75
C PRO A 142 0.11 -73.68 -17.33
N LEU A 143 0.69 -73.95 -18.50
CA LEU A 143 1.60 -73.03 -19.18
C LEU A 143 0.85 -71.79 -19.70
N ALA A 144 -0.34 -72.00 -20.27
CA ALA A 144 -1.21 -70.93 -20.73
C ALA A 144 -1.64 -70.02 -19.56
N ALA A 145 -2.05 -70.59 -18.42
CA ALA A 145 -2.40 -69.87 -17.20
C ALA A 145 -1.22 -69.06 -16.62
N ALA A 146 -0.03 -69.68 -16.53
CA ALA A 146 1.17 -68.98 -16.04
C ALA A 146 1.56 -67.80 -16.94
N SER A 147 1.47 -68.01 -18.27
CA SER A 147 1.77 -66.98 -19.28
C SER A 147 0.73 -65.86 -19.27
N ALA A 148 -0.56 -66.19 -19.14
CA ALA A 148 -1.65 -65.24 -19.02
C ALA A 148 -1.49 -64.36 -17.77
N GLY A 149 -1.12 -64.94 -16.62
CA GLY A 149 -0.92 -64.18 -15.39
C GLY A 149 0.29 -63.26 -15.42
N ALA A 150 1.44 -63.75 -15.90
CA ALA A 150 2.62 -62.89 -16.09
C ALA A 150 2.36 -61.78 -17.11
N GLY A 151 1.73 -62.10 -18.24
CA GLY A 151 1.34 -61.15 -19.28
C GLY A 151 0.34 -60.11 -18.81
N SER A 152 -0.63 -60.50 -17.96
CA SER A 152 -1.61 -59.59 -17.37
C SER A 152 -0.95 -58.58 -16.41
N LEU A 153 -0.06 -59.02 -15.53
CA LEU A 153 0.68 -58.14 -14.61
C LEU A 153 1.60 -57.17 -15.38
N PHE A 154 2.28 -57.66 -16.41
CA PHE A 154 3.08 -56.80 -17.29
C PHE A 154 2.19 -55.80 -18.04
N GLY A 155 1.08 -56.25 -18.62
CA GLY A 155 0.13 -55.43 -19.38
C GLY A 155 -0.53 -54.33 -18.53
N ILE A 156 -0.90 -54.64 -17.28
CA ILE A 156 -1.42 -53.66 -16.31
C ILE A 156 -0.34 -52.62 -15.97
N GLY A 157 0.91 -53.05 -15.78
CA GLY A 157 2.03 -52.13 -15.55
C GLY A 157 2.30 -51.22 -16.74
N ALA A 158 2.30 -51.79 -17.96
CA ALA A 158 2.46 -51.05 -19.21
C ALA A 158 1.31 -50.07 -19.45
N MET A 159 0.06 -50.48 -19.20
CA MET A 159 -1.12 -49.61 -19.25
C MET A 159 -0.94 -48.43 -18.29
N ALA A 160 -0.48 -48.66 -17.07
CA ALA A 160 -0.26 -47.60 -16.10
C ALA A 160 0.83 -46.61 -16.56
N LEU A 161 1.93 -47.09 -17.17
CA LEU A 161 2.96 -46.22 -17.76
C LEU A 161 2.45 -45.42 -18.97
N LEU A 162 1.58 -46.01 -19.80
CA LEU A 162 0.93 -45.28 -20.90
C LEU A 162 -0.07 -44.24 -20.37
N ALA A 163 -0.83 -44.60 -19.33
CA ALA A 163 -1.75 -43.67 -18.65
C ALA A 163 -1.00 -42.48 -18.03
N PHE A 164 0.20 -42.70 -17.49
CA PHE A 164 1.11 -41.64 -17.02
C PHE A 164 1.43 -40.64 -18.15
N GLY A 165 1.75 -41.11 -19.37
CA GLY A 165 2.07 -40.24 -20.50
C GLY A 165 0.87 -39.48 -21.06
N ILE A 166 -0.29 -40.14 -21.12
CA ILE A 166 -1.56 -39.57 -21.59
C ILE A 166 -2.04 -38.48 -20.63
N ARG A 167 -2.10 -38.77 -19.32
CA ARG A 167 -2.66 -37.88 -18.29
C ARG A 167 -1.60 -37.02 -17.58
N ARG A 168 -0.52 -36.67 -18.29
CA ARG A 168 0.62 -35.93 -17.72
C ARG A 168 0.29 -34.52 -17.22
N LEU A 169 -0.80 -33.91 -17.70
CA LEU A 169 -1.23 -32.55 -17.34
C LEU A 169 -2.12 -32.52 -16.09
N GLU A 170 -2.57 -33.68 -15.63
CA GLU A 170 -3.24 -33.84 -14.34
C GLU A 170 -2.16 -34.07 -13.27
N LEU A 171 -2.25 -33.44 -12.10
CA LEU A 171 -1.23 -33.49 -11.06
C LEU A 171 -1.26 -34.81 -10.27
N GLY A 172 -2.46 -35.33 -10.00
CA GLY A 172 -2.70 -36.51 -9.18
C GLY A 172 -2.71 -37.83 -9.96
N ALA A 173 -2.90 -37.80 -11.29
CA ALA A 173 -2.93 -39.02 -12.10
C ALA A 173 -1.53 -39.66 -12.32
N PRO A 174 -0.47 -38.92 -12.71
CA PRO A 174 0.87 -39.46 -12.91
C PRO A 174 1.45 -40.21 -11.70
N PRO A 175 1.42 -39.68 -10.45
CA PRO A 175 1.97 -40.42 -9.32
C PRO A 175 1.18 -41.70 -9.04
N ARG A 176 -0.15 -41.68 -9.14
CA ARG A 176 -0.99 -42.88 -8.97
C ARG A 176 -0.67 -43.94 -10.03
N ALA A 177 -0.53 -43.53 -11.29
CA ALA A 177 -0.18 -44.42 -12.40
C ALA A 177 1.20 -45.06 -12.20
N LEU A 178 2.21 -44.28 -11.80
CA LEU A 178 3.56 -44.77 -11.54
C LEU A 178 3.61 -45.77 -10.38
N VAL A 179 2.83 -45.54 -9.31
CA VAL A 179 2.71 -46.48 -8.20
C VAL A 179 2.03 -47.76 -8.64
N VAL A 180 0.98 -47.68 -9.45
CA VAL A 180 0.30 -48.86 -9.98
C VAL A 180 1.23 -49.69 -10.84
N ALA A 181 2.03 -49.07 -11.70
CA ALA A 181 3.07 -49.75 -12.47
C ALA A 181 4.06 -50.48 -11.54
N SER A 182 4.46 -49.82 -10.45
CA SER A 182 5.37 -50.39 -9.44
C SER A 182 4.75 -51.58 -8.72
N VAL A 183 3.49 -51.47 -8.26
CA VAL A 183 2.78 -52.56 -7.57
C VAL A 183 2.54 -53.75 -8.50
N SER A 184 2.23 -53.50 -9.77
CA SER A 184 2.11 -54.57 -10.77
C SER A 184 3.47 -55.25 -11.01
N GLY A 185 4.56 -54.48 -11.08
CA GLY A 185 5.92 -54.99 -11.13
C GLY A 185 6.28 -55.84 -9.90
N VAL A 186 5.95 -55.38 -8.69
CA VAL A 186 6.14 -56.17 -7.46
C VAL A 186 5.32 -57.46 -7.50
N GLY A 187 4.07 -57.41 -7.96
CA GLY A 187 3.24 -58.61 -8.15
C GLY A 187 3.88 -59.62 -9.09
N LEU A 188 4.47 -59.14 -10.21
CA LEU A 188 5.20 -59.97 -11.16
C LEU A 188 6.48 -60.57 -10.55
N LEU A 189 7.24 -59.78 -9.80
CA LEU A 189 8.44 -60.25 -9.10
C LEU A 189 8.10 -61.30 -8.04
N VAL A 190 7.03 -61.12 -7.27
CA VAL A 190 6.54 -62.10 -6.29
C VAL A 190 6.11 -63.38 -6.98
N ALA A 191 5.39 -63.29 -8.11
CA ALA A 191 5.01 -64.46 -8.90
C ALA A 191 6.23 -65.24 -9.41
N ILE A 192 7.23 -64.57 -9.97
CA ILE A 192 8.47 -65.18 -10.44
C ILE A 192 9.23 -65.80 -9.26
N MET A 193 9.37 -65.07 -8.15
CA MET A 193 10.07 -65.56 -6.96
C MET A 193 9.39 -66.81 -6.38
N LEU A 194 8.07 -66.84 -6.26
CA LEU A 194 7.34 -68.01 -5.80
C LEU A 194 7.52 -69.21 -6.74
N ALA A 195 7.50 -68.98 -8.06
CA ALA A 195 7.65 -70.03 -9.06
C ALA A 195 9.04 -70.68 -9.06
N PHE A 196 10.11 -69.92 -8.80
CA PHE A 196 11.50 -70.43 -8.82
C PHE A 196 12.05 -70.82 -7.45
N ALA A 197 11.73 -70.07 -6.39
CA ALA A 197 12.32 -70.27 -5.06
C ALA A 197 11.54 -71.26 -4.18
N THR A 198 10.32 -71.64 -4.57
CA THR A 198 9.46 -72.54 -3.77
C THR A 198 8.90 -73.68 -4.63
N LYS A 199 8.22 -74.64 -3.99
CA LYS A 199 7.50 -75.73 -4.69
C LYS A 199 6.13 -75.31 -5.23
N VAL A 200 5.81 -74.01 -5.25
CA VAL A 200 4.55 -73.49 -5.77
C VAL A 200 4.56 -73.57 -7.31
N ARG A 201 3.46 -74.08 -7.89
CA ARG A 201 3.30 -74.18 -9.35
C ARG A 201 3.29 -72.80 -10.01
N ALA A 202 3.83 -72.69 -11.22
CA ALA A 202 3.95 -71.41 -11.92
C ALA A 202 2.60 -70.71 -12.20
N ASP A 203 1.55 -71.47 -12.52
CA ASP A 203 0.19 -70.95 -12.73
C ASP A 203 -0.41 -70.40 -11.42
N ALA A 204 -0.23 -71.14 -10.32
CA ALA A 204 -0.62 -70.71 -9.00
C ALA A 204 0.16 -69.45 -8.54
N ALA A 205 1.48 -69.40 -8.79
CA ALA A 205 2.31 -68.27 -8.45
C ALA A 205 1.93 -66.98 -9.22
N ALA A 206 1.63 -67.09 -10.52
CA ALA A 206 1.17 -65.98 -11.34
C ALA A 206 -0.21 -65.44 -10.90
N ALA A 207 -1.13 -66.35 -10.54
CA ALA A 207 -2.42 -65.97 -9.97
C ALA A 207 -2.27 -65.31 -8.59
N LEU A 208 -1.39 -65.80 -7.72
CA LEU A 208 -1.09 -65.17 -6.43
C LEU A 208 -0.53 -63.76 -6.59
N GLY A 209 0.43 -63.56 -7.50
CA GLY A 209 0.99 -62.23 -7.77
C GLY A 209 -0.08 -61.24 -8.24
N SER A 210 -0.97 -61.68 -9.13
CA SER A 210 -2.10 -60.88 -9.64
C SER A 210 -3.12 -60.57 -8.55
N ALA A 211 -3.46 -61.58 -7.74
CA ALA A 211 -4.44 -61.45 -6.67
C ALA A 211 -3.94 -60.53 -5.54
N LEU A 212 -2.66 -60.60 -5.19
CA LEU A 212 -2.06 -59.70 -4.18
C LEU A 212 -1.90 -58.26 -4.69
N ALA A 213 -1.60 -58.06 -5.97
CA ALA A 213 -1.44 -56.73 -6.56
C ALA A 213 -2.78 -56.00 -6.70
N ALA A 214 -3.87 -56.70 -7.04
CA ALA A 214 -5.15 -56.08 -7.40
C ALA A 214 -5.77 -55.19 -6.29
N PRO A 215 -5.91 -55.64 -5.02
CA PRO A 215 -6.42 -54.80 -3.94
C PRO A 215 -5.54 -53.57 -3.66
N ALA A 216 -4.21 -53.74 -3.74
CA ALA A 216 -3.27 -52.64 -3.55
C ALA A 216 -3.42 -51.59 -4.66
N ILE A 217 -3.51 -52.01 -5.93
CA ILE A 217 -3.76 -51.13 -7.08
C ILE A 217 -5.07 -50.35 -6.89
N VAL A 218 -6.16 -51.06 -6.58
CA VAL A 218 -7.50 -50.48 -6.41
C VAL A 218 -7.56 -49.45 -5.27
N ARG A 219 -6.82 -49.71 -4.18
CA ARG A 219 -6.68 -48.78 -3.07
C ARG A 219 -5.86 -47.54 -3.45
N LEU A 220 -4.77 -47.73 -4.19
CA LEU A 220 -3.82 -46.66 -4.53
C LEU A 220 -4.37 -45.71 -5.60
N THR A 221 -5.14 -46.21 -6.57
CA THR A 221 -5.83 -45.37 -7.56
C THR A 221 -6.89 -44.47 -6.93
N ARG A 222 -7.44 -44.86 -5.76
CA ARG A 222 -8.47 -44.13 -5.01
C ARG A 222 -7.95 -43.45 -3.74
N ALA A 223 -6.63 -43.35 -3.58
CA ALA A 223 -6.08 -42.66 -2.43
C ALA A 223 -6.41 -41.15 -2.49
N ARG A 224 -6.98 -40.63 -1.40
CA ARG A 224 -7.38 -39.21 -1.26
C ARG A 224 -6.19 -38.27 -1.47
N ASP A 225 -5.02 -38.62 -0.93
CA ASP A 225 -3.81 -37.79 -1.02
C ASP A 225 -2.81 -38.35 -2.05
N ALA A 226 -2.79 -37.75 -3.25
CA ALA A 226 -1.85 -38.10 -4.31
C ALA A 226 -0.39 -37.77 -3.96
N TRP A 227 -0.13 -36.86 -3.02
CA TRP A 227 1.23 -36.53 -2.59
C TRP A 227 1.89 -37.66 -1.80
N VAL A 228 1.14 -38.27 -0.85
CA VAL A 228 1.65 -39.44 -0.11
C VAL A 228 1.94 -40.60 -1.08
N VAL A 229 1.07 -40.75 -2.08
CA VAL A 229 1.22 -41.74 -3.15
C VAL A 229 2.47 -41.45 -3.99
N ALA A 230 2.71 -40.21 -4.40
CA ALA A 230 3.91 -39.83 -5.15
C ALA A 230 5.21 -40.19 -4.40
N ARG A 231 5.30 -39.78 -3.12
CA ARG A 231 6.50 -39.99 -2.31
C ARG A 231 6.79 -41.46 -2.04
N ARG A 232 5.78 -42.23 -1.60
CA ARG A 232 5.94 -43.67 -1.33
C ARG A 232 6.10 -44.47 -2.63
N GLY A 233 5.43 -44.02 -3.68
CA GLY A 233 5.44 -44.57 -5.02
C GLY A 233 6.78 -44.59 -5.68
N ARG A 234 7.47 -43.44 -5.70
CA ARG A 234 8.81 -43.34 -6.29
C ARG A 234 9.82 -44.26 -5.61
N ARG A 235 9.77 -44.37 -4.28
CA ARG A 235 10.60 -45.33 -3.54
C ARG A 235 10.29 -46.77 -3.92
N LEU A 236 8.99 -47.11 -4.02
CA LEU A 236 8.57 -48.44 -4.46
C LEU A 236 9.03 -48.74 -5.89
N LEU A 237 8.87 -47.79 -6.82
CA LEU A 237 9.35 -47.91 -8.20
C LEU A 237 10.85 -48.15 -8.23
N THR A 238 11.61 -47.34 -7.49
CA THR A 238 13.08 -47.43 -7.43
C THR A 238 13.51 -48.81 -6.96
N LEU A 239 12.91 -49.32 -5.89
CA LEU A 239 13.18 -50.67 -5.39
C LEU A 239 12.74 -51.76 -6.37
N THR A 240 11.66 -51.56 -7.11
CA THR A 240 11.16 -52.52 -8.11
C THR A 240 12.07 -52.58 -9.34
N VAL A 241 12.48 -51.43 -9.87
CA VAL A 241 13.30 -51.33 -11.09
C VAL A 241 14.74 -51.76 -10.83
N PHE A 242 15.36 -51.30 -9.74
CA PHE A 242 16.76 -51.63 -9.44
C PHE A 242 16.91 -52.90 -8.61
N GLY A 243 15.99 -53.17 -7.68
CA GLY A 243 16.04 -54.34 -6.80
C GLY A 243 15.37 -55.58 -7.39
N GLY A 244 14.35 -55.41 -8.23
CA GLY A 244 13.60 -56.52 -8.84
C GLY A 244 14.47 -57.52 -9.61
N PRO A 245 15.33 -57.08 -10.55
CA PRO A 245 16.23 -57.97 -11.25
C PRO A 245 17.16 -58.76 -10.31
N VAL A 246 17.65 -58.13 -9.25
CA VAL A 246 18.52 -58.77 -8.24
C VAL A 246 17.77 -59.85 -7.47
N VAL A 247 16.51 -59.57 -7.07
CA VAL A 247 15.65 -60.53 -6.37
C VAL A 247 15.29 -61.72 -7.26
N VAL A 248 15.02 -61.49 -8.54
CA VAL A 248 14.73 -62.56 -9.51
C VAL A 248 15.95 -63.45 -9.72
N LEU A 249 17.14 -62.86 -9.91
CA LEU A 249 18.38 -63.62 -10.03
C LEU A 249 18.68 -64.42 -8.76
N ALA A 250 18.41 -63.86 -7.57
CA ALA A 250 18.52 -64.59 -6.31
C ALA A 250 17.57 -65.81 -6.27
N ALA A 251 16.31 -65.63 -6.71
CA ALA A 251 15.33 -66.70 -6.74
C ALA A 251 15.70 -67.82 -7.74
N ILE A 252 16.20 -67.45 -8.92
CA ILE A 252 16.71 -68.41 -9.91
C ILE A 252 17.94 -69.14 -9.34
N ALA A 253 18.89 -68.42 -8.75
CA ALA A 253 20.08 -69.04 -8.14
C ALA A 253 19.67 -70.03 -7.05
N ALA A 254 18.72 -69.67 -6.17
CA ALA A 254 18.22 -70.52 -5.10
C ALA A 254 17.60 -71.85 -5.59
N SER A 255 17.16 -71.93 -6.84
CA SER A 255 16.61 -73.15 -7.44
C SER A 255 17.66 -74.19 -7.85
N GLY A 256 18.96 -73.83 -7.88
CA GLY A 256 20.06 -74.71 -8.29
C GLY A 256 20.78 -75.45 -7.14
N HIS A 257 21.43 -76.57 -7.44
CA HIS A 257 22.25 -77.33 -6.48
C HIS A 257 23.62 -76.63 -6.25
N GLY A 258 23.89 -76.14 -5.03
CA GLY A 258 25.14 -75.43 -4.66
C GLY A 258 25.04 -73.90 -4.49
N ALA A 259 23.83 -73.37 -4.34
CA ALA A 259 23.51 -71.96 -4.54
C ALA A 259 23.78 -70.98 -3.37
N SER A 260 24.29 -71.42 -2.22
CA SER A 260 24.31 -70.58 -1.00
C SER A 260 25.14 -69.30 -1.15
N LEU A 261 26.29 -69.37 -1.83
CA LEU A 261 27.15 -68.20 -2.05
C LEU A 261 26.51 -67.20 -3.02
N LEU A 262 25.94 -67.67 -4.15
CA LEU A 262 25.28 -66.81 -5.14
C LEU A 262 24.04 -66.12 -4.54
N VAL A 263 23.22 -66.86 -3.79
CA VAL A 263 22.06 -66.29 -3.09
C VAL A 263 22.49 -65.22 -2.09
N LEU A 264 23.58 -65.45 -1.35
CA LEU A 264 24.14 -64.45 -0.43
C LEU A 264 24.63 -63.19 -1.18
N THR A 265 25.29 -63.36 -2.34
CA THR A 265 25.75 -62.21 -3.14
C THR A 265 24.59 -61.35 -3.67
N PHE A 266 23.52 -61.97 -4.16
CA PHE A 266 22.33 -61.23 -4.61
C PHE A 266 21.57 -60.62 -3.44
N ALA A 267 21.51 -61.28 -2.28
CA ALA A 267 20.91 -60.71 -1.07
C ALA A 267 21.67 -59.46 -0.58
N LEU A 268 23.02 -59.50 -0.58
CA LEU A 268 23.87 -58.33 -0.32
C LEU A 268 23.66 -57.23 -1.37
N GLY A 269 23.52 -57.59 -2.64
CA GLY A 269 23.18 -56.66 -3.72
C GLY A 269 21.83 -55.97 -3.50
N ALA A 270 20.80 -56.71 -3.07
CA ALA A 270 19.49 -56.16 -2.75
C ALA A 270 19.54 -55.19 -1.55
N LEU A 271 20.32 -55.51 -0.51
CA LEU A 271 20.58 -54.59 0.60
C LEU A 271 21.33 -53.33 0.14
N GLY A 272 22.30 -53.48 -0.77
CA GLY A 272 23.01 -52.35 -1.39
C GLY A 272 22.08 -51.42 -2.16
N VAL A 273 21.17 -51.97 -2.98
CA VAL A 273 20.11 -51.19 -3.65
C VAL A 273 19.20 -50.51 -2.63
N GLY A 274 18.83 -51.19 -1.55
CA GLY A 274 18.03 -50.62 -0.47
C GLY A 274 18.70 -49.44 0.25
N ALA A 275 20.01 -49.53 0.51
CA ALA A 275 20.80 -48.46 1.11
C ALA A 275 21.03 -47.29 0.14
N ALA A 276 21.17 -47.58 -1.16
CA ALA A 276 21.33 -46.58 -2.21
C ALA A 276 20.00 -45.97 -2.68
N ALA A 277 18.85 -46.48 -2.23
CA ALA A 277 17.53 -46.07 -2.70
C ALA A 277 17.31 -44.54 -2.70
N PRO A 278 17.68 -43.76 -1.65
CA PRO A 278 17.49 -42.32 -1.67
C PRO A 278 18.22 -41.60 -2.81
N ARG A 279 19.43 -42.07 -3.18
CA ARG A 279 20.19 -41.52 -4.31
C ARG A 279 19.62 -41.96 -5.66
N LEU A 280 19.17 -43.21 -5.74
CA LEU A 280 18.55 -43.74 -6.97
C LEU A 280 17.20 -43.06 -7.27
N GLU A 281 16.46 -42.66 -6.23
CA GLU A 281 15.21 -41.90 -6.35
C GLU A 281 15.38 -40.57 -7.09
N GLU A 282 16.55 -39.91 -6.98
CA GLU A 282 16.84 -38.64 -7.68
C GLU A 282 16.73 -38.77 -9.21
N THR A 283 16.97 -39.97 -9.75
CA THR A 283 16.89 -40.26 -11.20
C THR A 283 15.46 -40.14 -11.74
N PHE A 284 14.46 -40.31 -10.87
CA PHE A 284 13.04 -40.22 -11.23
C PHE A 284 12.43 -38.84 -10.93
N LEU A 285 13.22 -37.89 -10.41
CA LEU A 285 12.79 -36.52 -10.19
C LEU A 285 13.16 -35.64 -11.39
N PRO A 286 12.27 -34.72 -11.82
CA PRO A 286 12.60 -33.76 -12.86
C PRO A 286 13.84 -32.95 -12.49
N MET A 287 14.81 -32.83 -13.41
CA MET A 287 16.08 -32.13 -13.16
C MET A 287 16.74 -32.52 -11.81
N LYS A 288 16.65 -33.80 -11.41
CA LYS A 288 17.15 -34.33 -10.12
C LYS A 288 16.56 -33.66 -8.87
N GLY A 289 15.40 -33.01 -9.00
CA GLY A 289 14.71 -32.35 -7.89
C GLY A 289 15.28 -30.98 -7.50
N ALA A 290 16.12 -30.36 -8.33
CA ALA A 290 16.73 -29.06 -8.04
C ALA A 290 15.71 -27.97 -7.64
N LEU A 291 14.59 -27.88 -8.38
CA LEU A 291 13.52 -26.94 -8.07
C LEU A 291 12.82 -27.28 -6.75
N LEU A 292 12.53 -28.56 -6.52
CA LEU A 292 11.85 -29.01 -5.30
C LEU A 292 12.67 -28.70 -4.05
N GLU A 293 13.99 -28.90 -4.12
CA GLU A 293 14.89 -28.56 -3.01
C GLU A 293 15.00 -27.05 -2.83
N ALA A 294 15.12 -26.29 -3.93
CA ALA A 294 15.16 -24.82 -3.87
C ALA A 294 13.88 -24.23 -3.25
N LEU A 295 12.69 -24.74 -3.58
CA LEU A 295 11.43 -24.32 -2.96
C LEU A 295 11.40 -24.62 -1.46
N ARG A 296 11.86 -25.80 -1.04
CA ARG A 296 11.90 -26.21 0.38
C ARG A 296 12.93 -25.43 1.19
N GLU A 297 14.09 -25.14 0.62
CA GLU A 297 15.12 -24.30 1.23
C GLU A 297 14.65 -22.86 1.34
N SER A 298 14.08 -22.31 0.26
CA SER A 298 13.48 -20.97 0.24
C SER A 298 12.39 -20.80 1.29
N ARG A 299 11.56 -21.83 1.53
CA ARG A 299 10.52 -21.76 2.58
C ARG A 299 11.10 -21.57 3.98
N ARG A 300 12.31 -22.08 4.22
CA ARG A 300 13.03 -21.85 5.48
C ARG A 300 13.56 -20.42 5.55
N MET A 301 14.06 -19.89 4.42
CA MET A 301 14.57 -18.52 4.29
C MET A 301 13.47 -17.46 4.38
N ALA A 302 12.25 -17.77 3.94
CA ALA A 302 11.08 -16.87 4.05
C ALA A 302 10.70 -16.51 5.49
N ARG A 303 11.25 -17.22 6.50
CA ARG A 303 11.04 -16.95 7.92
C ARG A 303 12.05 -15.98 8.54
N ASP A 304 12.94 -15.41 7.73
CA ASP A 304 13.89 -14.39 8.20
C ASP A 304 13.14 -13.14 8.72
N ARG A 305 13.75 -12.44 9.69
CA ARG A 305 13.18 -11.22 10.27
C ARG A 305 13.23 -10.04 9.31
N ASP A 306 14.21 -10.02 8.41
CA ASP A 306 14.30 -9.01 7.35
C ASP A 306 13.55 -9.49 6.10
N ALA A 307 12.39 -8.88 5.85
CA ALA A 307 11.55 -9.13 4.69
C ALA A 307 12.29 -8.96 3.36
N ARG A 308 13.19 -7.96 3.24
CA ARG A 308 13.90 -7.67 2.00
C ARG A 308 14.96 -8.73 1.72
N ALA A 309 15.71 -9.12 2.75
CA ALA A 309 16.67 -10.21 2.67
C ALA A 309 15.99 -11.55 2.37
N ALA A 310 14.85 -11.83 3.00
CA ALA A 310 14.06 -13.04 2.76
C ALA A 310 13.63 -13.17 1.29
N ILE A 311 13.11 -12.09 0.69
CA ILE A 311 12.73 -12.05 -0.72
C ILE A 311 13.97 -12.24 -1.61
N ALA A 312 15.03 -11.45 -1.40
CA ALA A 312 16.23 -11.50 -2.22
C ALA A 312 16.85 -12.90 -2.24
N ASN A 313 17.11 -13.46 -1.06
CA ASN A 313 17.72 -14.77 -0.90
C ASN A 313 16.88 -15.90 -1.53
N THR A 314 15.56 -15.82 -1.37
CA THR A 314 14.64 -16.77 -1.99
C THR A 314 14.68 -16.67 -3.52
N LEU A 315 14.56 -15.46 -4.08
CA LEU A 315 14.58 -15.27 -5.53
C LEU A 315 15.93 -15.67 -6.14
N VAL A 316 17.05 -15.43 -5.46
CA VAL A 316 18.38 -15.93 -5.87
C VAL A 316 18.37 -17.46 -5.92
N LYS A 317 17.91 -18.12 -4.85
CA LYS A 317 17.88 -19.59 -4.79
C LYS A 317 16.98 -20.22 -5.85
N LEU A 318 15.82 -19.63 -6.10
CA LEU A 318 14.91 -20.06 -7.17
C LEU A 318 15.52 -19.84 -8.56
N ARG A 319 16.26 -18.75 -8.76
CA ARG A 319 16.98 -18.49 -10.02
C ARG A 319 18.07 -19.52 -10.27
N GLU A 320 18.83 -19.91 -9.25
CA GLU A 320 19.83 -20.97 -9.36
C GLU A 320 19.20 -22.30 -9.81
N ALA A 321 18.04 -22.64 -9.25
CA ALA A 321 17.28 -23.83 -9.64
C ALA A 321 16.73 -23.82 -11.08
N SER A 322 16.52 -22.65 -11.68
CA SER A 322 16.10 -22.55 -13.09
C SER A 322 17.24 -22.87 -14.07
N GLY A 323 18.49 -22.90 -13.59
CA GLY A 323 19.67 -23.26 -14.37
C GLY A 323 20.06 -22.22 -15.44
N GLN A 324 19.54 -20.99 -15.36
CA GLN A 324 19.91 -19.90 -16.26
C GLN A 324 21.18 -19.22 -15.75
N ILE A 325 22.31 -19.44 -16.45
CA ILE A 325 23.53 -18.64 -16.28
C ILE A 325 23.34 -17.36 -17.10
N PRO A 326 23.37 -16.16 -16.49
CA PRO A 326 23.27 -14.92 -17.24
C PRO A 326 24.42 -14.81 -18.25
N GLN A 327 24.08 -14.73 -19.54
CA GLN A 327 25.03 -14.50 -20.62
C GLN A 327 24.99 -13.03 -21.04
N ALA A 328 26.13 -12.48 -21.49
CA ALA A 328 26.20 -11.12 -21.99
C ALA A 328 25.19 -10.92 -23.14
N GLY A 329 24.19 -10.06 -22.93
CA GLY A 329 23.13 -9.74 -23.90
C GLY A 329 21.79 -10.45 -23.72
N ASN A 330 21.69 -11.49 -22.87
CA ASN A 330 20.41 -12.10 -22.49
C ASN A 330 20.44 -12.50 -21.00
N PRO A 331 19.93 -11.65 -20.09
CA PRO A 331 19.98 -11.91 -18.65
C PRO A 331 19.11 -13.10 -18.21
N GLY A 332 18.29 -13.67 -19.11
CA GLY A 332 17.32 -14.70 -18.78
C GLY A 332 16.11 -14.14 -18.02
N HIS A 333 15.09 -14.96 -17.86
CA HIS A 333 13.92 -14.63 -17.05
C HIS A 333 14.22 -14.94 -15.58
N SER A 334 14.05 -13.96 -14.71
CA SER A 334 14.26 -14.13 -13.27
C SER A 334 12.93 -14.48 -12.59
N PRO A 335 12.95 -15.23 -11.47
CA PRO A 335 11.77 -15.41 -10.65
C PRO A 335 11.26 -14.06 -10.16
N GLU A 336 9.94 -13.94 -10.12
CA GLU A 336 9.25 -12.70 -9.75
C GLU A 336 8.33 -12.94 -8.55
N LEU A 337 8.41 -12.08 -7.54
CA LEU A 337 7.43 -12.00 -6.46
C LEU A 337 6.63 -10.72 -6.61
N TRP A 338 5.34 -10.85 -6.88
CA TRP A 338 4.40 -9.74 -6.99
C TRP A 338 3.71 -9.52 -5.65
N MET A 339 3.62 -8.26 -5.23
CA MET A 339 2.80 -7.79 -4.10
C MET A 339 1.65 -7.00 -4.70
N LEU A 340 0.43 -7.07 -4.16
CA LEU A 340 -0.76 -6.48 -4.82
C LEU A 340 -1.24 -5.15 -4.25
N HIS A 341 -0.84 -4.76 -3.03
CA HIS A 341 -1.41 -3.59 -2.33
C HIS A 341 -0.35 -2.70 -1.63
N PRO A 342 0.50 -1.95 -2.36
CA PRO A 342 0.38 -1.59 -3.79
C PRO A 342 0.99 -2.63 -4.74
N THR A 343 0.57 -2.60 -6.01
CA THR A 343 1.06 -3.57 -7.00
C THR A 343 2.51 -3.32 -7.39
N ARG A 344 3.41 -4.20 -6.97
CA ARG A 344 4.84 -4.13 -7.27
C ARG A 344 5.39 -5.51 -7.55
N VAL A 345 6.41 -5.58 -8.39
CA VAL A 345 7.12 -6.82 -8.70
C VAL A 345 8.58 -6.74 -8.25
N CYS A 346 8.96 -7.72 -7.44
CA CYS A 346 10.30 -7.95 -6.93
C CYS A 346 11.00 -8.99 -7.80
N THR A 347 12.19 -8.67 -8.28
CA THR A 347 13.05 -9.55 -9.08
C THR A 347 14.49 -9.44 -8.59
N VAL A 348 15.36 -10.38 -8.95
CA VAL A 348 16.79 -10.29 -8.64
C VAL A 348 17.61 -10.19 -9.91
N ASP A 349 18.61 -9.32 -9.92
CA ASP A 349 19.56 -9.23 -11.03
C ASP A 349 20.63 -10.33 -10.98
N ALA A 350 21.52 -10.34 -11.96
CA ALA A 350 22.57 -11.36 -12.09
C ALA A 350 23.54 -11.36 -10.90
N ALA A 351 23.66 -10.26 -10.18
CA ALA A 351 24.50 -10.13 -9.00
C ALA A 351 23.75 -10.44 -7.70
N GLY A 352 22.46 -10.80 -7.78
CA GLY A 352 21.63 -11.15 -6.63
C GLY A 352 21.01 -9.95 -5.91
N TYR A 353 21.12 -8.73 -6.47
CA TYR A 353 20.48 -7.56 -5.88
C TYR A 353 18.99 -7.51 -6.20
N LEU A 354 18.19 -7.22 -5.18
CA LEU A 354 16.74 -7.08 -5.29
C LEU A 354 16.37 -5.79 -6.04
N ARG A 355 15.60 -5.94 -7.12
CA ARG A 355 14.99 -4.86 -7.89
C ARG A 355 13.48 -4.89 -7.73
N GLU A 356 12.92 -3.74 -7.42
CA GLU A 356 11.48 -3.54 -7.29
C GLU A 356 11.01 -2.56 -8.35
N ARG A 357 9.92 -2.89 -9.05
CA ARG A 357 9.30 -2.01 -10.05
C ARG A 357 7.78 -2.08 -9.92
N GLU A 358 7.11 -1.01 -10.31
CA GLU A 358 5.65 -1.02 -10.46
C GLU A 358 5.29 -1.73 -11.77
N ALA A 359 4.22 -2.52 -11.73
CA ALA A 359 3.72 -3.27 -12.88
C ALA A 359 2.25 -3.62 -12.69
N GLU A 360 1.55 -3.84 -13.80
CA GLU A 360 0.14 -4.25 -13.79
C GLU A 360 0.02 -5.78 -13.82
N LEU A 361 -0.82 -6.33 -12.93
CA LEU A 361 -1.16 -7.74 -12.91
C LEU A 361 -2.48 -7.97 -13.68
N PRO A 362 -2.53 -8.88 -14.67
CA PRO A 362 -3.79 -9.25 -15.30
C PRO A 362 -4.74 -9.92 -14.31
N VAL A 363 -5.96 -9.38 -14.15
CA VAL A 363 -6.99 -9.90 -13.22
C VAL A 363 -7.29 -11.39 -13.47
N SER A 364 -7.26 -11.81 -14.74
CA SER A 364 -7.46 -13.21 -15.15
C SER A 364 -6.54 -14.23 -14.47
N VAL A 365 -5.33 -13.83 -14.05
CA VAL A 365 -4.40 -14.73 -13.33
C VAL A 365 -5.05 -15.20 -12.01
N VAL A 366 -5.64 -14.26 -11.27
CA VAL A 366 -6.23 -14.52 -9.96
C VAL A 366 -7.49 -15.35 -10.12
N ASP A 367 -8.36 -14.99 -11.07
CA ASP A 367 -9.63 -15.69 -11.31
C ASP A 367 -9.38 -17.15 -11.72
N ILE A 368 -8.46 -17.39 -12.65
CA ILE A 368 -8.13 -18.75 -13.09
C ILE A 368 -7.43 -19.53 -11.97
N ALA A 369 -6.56 -18.88 -11.19
CA ALA A 369 -5.89 -19.53 -10.08
C ALA A 369 -6.87 -20.03 -9.01
N LYS A 370 -8.02 -19.37 -8.78
CA LYS A 370 -9.00 -19.81 -7.76
C LYS A 370 -9.48 -21.24 -7.97
N ASP A 371 -9.67 -21.64 -9.22
CA ASP A 371 -10.17 -22.96 -9.60
C ASP A 371 -9.05 -24.00 -9.84
N GLU A 372 -7.79 -23.56 -9.93
CA GLU A 372 -6.65 -24.45 -10.11
C GLU A 372 -6.20 -25.10 -8.78
N PRO A 373 -5.71 -26.35 -8.80
CA PRO A 373 -5.14 -27.01 -7.63
C PRO A 373 -4.03 -26.17 -6.99
N HIS A 374 -4.08 -26.02 -5.67
CA HIS A 374 -3.13 -25.22 -4.89
C HIS A 374 -2.99 -23.77 -5.36
N ARG A 375 -4.04 -23.21 -6.00
CA ARG A 375 -4.05 -21.85 -6.54
C ARG A 375 -2.85 -21.52 -7.42
N THR A 376 -2.47 -22.48 -8.26
CA THR A 376 -1.28 -22.41 -9.11
C THR A 376 -1.63 -22.58 -10.58
N VAL A 377 -1.42 -21.52 -11.36
CA VAL A 377 -1.60 -21.54 -12.82
C VAL A 377 -0.35 -22.14 -13.47
N ARG A 378 -0.54 -23.15 -14.32
CA ARG A 378 0.54 -23.86 -15.00
C ARG A 378 0.53 -23.57 -16.50
N VAL A 379 1.69 -23.19 -17.04
CA VAL A 379 1.79 -22.74 -18.44
C VAL A 379 1.58 -23.88 -19.44
N ASP A 380 1.99 -25.10 -19.10
CA ASP A 380 1.78 -26.29 -19.93
C ASP A 380 0.28 -26.65 -20.10
N VAL A 381 -0.52 -26.48 -19.05
CA VAL A 381 -1.98 -26.65 -19.07
C VAL A 381 -2.64 -25.59 -19.95
N LEU A 382 -2.27 -24.32 -19.77
CA LEU A 382 -2.82 -23.22 -20.58
C LEU A 382 -2.46 -23.38 -22.06
N ARG A 383 -1.22 -23.78 -22.38
CA ARG A 383 -0.76 -24.04 -23.74
C ARG A 383 -1.54 -25.17 -24.41
N ALA A 384 -1.86 -26.23 -23.68
CA ALA A 384 -2.69 -27.32 -24.21
C ALA A 384 -4.14 -26.88 -24.53
N LEU A 385 -4.63 -25.83 -23.88
CA LEU A 385 -5.98 -25.30 -24.07
C LEU A 385 -6.07 -24.10 -25.02
N GLU A 386 -4.95 -23.54 -25.49
CA GLU A 386 -4.90 -22.30 -26.30
C GLU A 386 -5.85 -22.31 -27.51
N VAL A 387 -5.97 -23.47 -28.17
CA VAL A 387 -6.82 -23.67 -29.34
C VAL A 387 -8.31 -23.77 -28.96
N ARG A 388 -8.63 -24.49 -27.88
CA ARG A 388 -10.04 -24.74 -27.46
C ARG A 388 -10.63 -23.61 -26.62
N ARG A 389 -9.78 -22.82 -25.94
CA ARG A 389 -10.18 -21.70 -25.05
C ARG A 389 -9.41 -20.43 -25.41
N ALA A 390 -10.01 -19.62 -26.29
CA ALA A 390 -9.42 -18.39 -26.78
C ALA A 390 -9.23 -17.32 -25.68
N ASP A 391 -10.05 -17.37 -24.63
CA ASP A 391 -10.02 -16.49 -23.47
C ASP A 391 -8.74 -16.62 -22.64
N LEU A 392 -8.05 -17.77 -22.72
CA LEU A 392 -6.79 -18.02 -22.00
C LEU A 392 -5.55 -17.42 -22.71
N ARG A 393 -5.67 -17.04 -23.99
CA ARG A 393 -4.51 -16.58 -24.80
C ARG A 393 -3.82 -15.33 -24.26
N PRO A 394 -4.54 -14.27 -23.81
CA PRO A 394 -3.89 -13.08 -23.26
C PRO A 394 -3.05 -13.41 -22.02
N LEU A 395 -3.58 -14.24 -21.13
CA LEU A 395 -2.86 -14.71 -19.94
C LEU A 395 -1.65 -15.58 -20.31
N LEU A 396 -1.83 -16.53 -21.23
CA LEU A 396 -0.73 -17.39 -21.69
C LEU A 396 0.41 -16.56 -22.28
N ARG A 397 0.12 -15.58 -23.14
CA ARG A 397 1.13 -14.67 -23.70
C ARG A 397 1.85 -13.90 -22.60
N TRP A 398 1.11 -13.34 -21.64
CA TRP A 398 1.71 -12.58 -20.52
C TRP A 398 2.67 -13.44 -19.68
N LEU A 399 2.35 -14.72 -19.48
CA LEU A 399 3.21 -15.70 -18.80
C LEU A 399 4.41 -16.13 -19.65
N GLU A 400 4.21 -16.34 -20.96
CA GLU A 400 5.28 -16.72 -21.91
C GLU A 400 6.29 -15.59 -22.13
N ASP A 401 5.85 -14.33 -22.17
CA ASP A 401 6.74 -13.15 -22.22
C ASP A 401 7.66 -13.06 -21.00
N ARG A 402 7.29 -13.72 -19.89
CA ARG A 402 8.08 -13.84 -18.67
C ARG A 402 8.80 -15.18 -18.55
N GLY A 403 8.71 -16.02 -19.56
CA GLY A 403 9.26 -17.38 -19.55
C GLY A 403 8.74 -18.21 -18.38
N ALA A 404 7.53 -17.95 -17.90
CA ALA A 404 6.97 -18.60 -16.72
C ALA A 404 6.76 -20.10 -16.93
N LEU A 405 7.04 -20.87 -15.89
CA LEU A 405 6.69 -22.28 -15.74
C LEU A 405 5.34 -22.40 -15.05
N PHE A 406 5.16 -21.66 -13.97
CA PHE A 406 3.92 -21.52 -13.22
C PHE A 406 3.87 -20.19 -12.48
N ALA A 407 2.66 -19.83 -12.04
CA ALA A 407 2.41 -18.71 -11.16
C ALA A 407 1.48 -19.15 -10.01
N THR A 408 1.93 -18.97 -8.76
CA THR A 408 1.21 -19.41 -7.54
C THR A 408 0.77 -18.21 -6.72
N ILE A 409 -0.51 -18.19 -6.34
CA ILE A 409 -1.08 -17.10 -5.53
C ILE A 409 -0.58 -17.18 -4.08
N VAL A 410 -0.06 -16.05 -3.60
CA VAL A 410 0.25 -15.78 -2.19
C VAL A 410 -1.03 -15.22 -1.57
N SER A 411 -1.68 -16.01 -0.73
CA SER A 411 -2.94 -15.61 -0.08
C SER A 411 -3.20 -16.48 1.14
N GLU A 412 -3.56 -15.87 2.27
CA GLU A 412 -4.14 -16.58 3.42
C GLU A 412 -5.68 -16.67 3.32
N SER A 413 -6.31 -15.72 2.63
CA SER A 413 -7.77 -15.62 2.46
C SER A 413 -8.19 -15.69 0.98
N ASP A 414 -9.44 -15.34 0.64
CA ASP A 414 -9.87 -15.27 -0.77
C ASP A 414 -9.28 -14.06 -1.53
N GLU A 415 -8.77 -13.08 -0.79
CA GLU A 415 -8.07 -11.93 -1.34
C GLU A 415 -6.56 -12.23 -1.47
N PRO A 416 -5.97 -12.04 -2.66
CA PRO A 416 -4.56 -12.33 -2.88
C PRO A 416 -3.65 -11.22 -2.33
N ASP A 417 -2.70 -11.59 -1.46
CA ASP A 417 -1.65 -10.69 -0.98
C ASP A 417 -0.53 -10.50 -2.03
N GLY A 418 -0.35 -11.51 -2.90
CA GLY A 418 0.70 -11.50 -3.92
C GLY A 418 0.65 -12.68 -4.91
N LEU A 419 1.67 -12.78 -5.75
CA LEU A 419 1.85 -13.85 -6.74
C LEU A 419 3.34 -14.21 -6.88
N LEU A 420 3.67 -15.48 -6.72
CA LEU A 420 5.01 -16.02 -6.99
C LEU A 420 5.06 -16.61 -8.40
N LEU A 421 5.88 -16.03 -9.28
CA LEU A 421 6.11 -16.50 -10.64
C LEU A 421 7.49 -17.15 -10.75
N MET A 422 7.50 -18.38 -11.24
CA MET A 422 8.72 -19.16 -11.43
C MET A 422 9.00 -19.33 -12.92
N PRO A 423 10.17 -18.94 -13.46
CA PRO A 423 10.53 -19.16 -14.86
C PRO A 423 10.90 -20.63 -15.12
N ALA A 424 10.66 -21.09 -16.35
CA ALA A 424 11.00 -22.45 -16.79
C ALA A 424 12.51 -22.68 -16.91
N GLY A 425 13.28 -21.64 -17.24
CA GLY A 425 14.73 -21.77 -17.36
C GLY A 425 15.13 -22.71 -18.49
N ARG A 426 15.96 -23.73 -18.18
CA ARG A 426 16.36 -24.78 -19.13
C ARG A 426 15.40 -25.98 -19.15
N ARG A 427 14.32 -25.93 -18.37
CA ARG A 427 13.41 -27.06 -18.15
C ARG A 427 12.43 -27.21 -19.31
N GLY A 428 12.27 -28.45 -19.79
CA GLY A 428 11.18 -28.85 -20.68
C GLY A 428 10.20 -29.86 -20.07
N GLU A 429 10.49 -30.36 -18.86
CA GLU A 429 9.67 -31.37 -18.16
C GLU A 429 8.48 -30.74 -17.43
N ALA A 430 7.35 -31.47 -17.37
CA ALA A 430 6.15 -31.05 -16.67
C ALA A 430 6.35 -30.94 -15.14
N LEU A 431 5.49 -30.16 -14.49
CA LEU A 431 5.53 -29.97 -13.04
C LEU A 431 4.95 -31.17 -12.29
N THR A 432 5.58 -31.52 -11.18
CA THR A 432 5.08 -32.57 -10.28
C THR A 432 4.21 -31.98 -9.17
N ILE A 433 3.30 -32.79 -8.61
CA ILE A 433 2.49 -32.39 -7.46
C ILE A 433 3.34 -32.00 -6.23
N GLU A 434 4.51 -32.59 -6.07
CA GLU A 434 5.45 -32.25 -4.98
C GLU A 434 6.00 -30.83 -5.15
N GLU A 435 6.31 -30.42 -6.38
CA GLU A 435 6.80 -29.07 -6.68
C GLU A 435 5.69 -28.03 -6.52
N ILE A 436 4.48 -28.30 -7.03
CA ILE A 436 3.33 -27.40 -6.89
C ILE A 436 2.98 -27.19 -5.40
N ARG A 437 2.94 -28.27 -4.63
CA ARG A 437 2.70 -28.18 -3.18
C ARG A 437 3.80 -27.39 -2.48
N ALA A 438 5.07 -27.65 -2.80
CA ALA A 438 6.19 -26.90 -2.23
C ALA A 438 6.15 -25.42 -2.61
N ALA A 439 5.72 -25.09 -3.83
CA ALA A 439 5.52 -23.72 -4.28
C ALA A 439 4.38 -23.03 -3.53
N LYS A 440 3.26 -23.72 -3.30
CA LYS A 440 2.17 -23.19 -2.46
C LYS A 440 2.60 -23.00 -1.01
N GLU A 441 3.29 -23.96 -0.41
CA GLU A 441 3.82 -23.83 0.95
C GLU A 441 4.84 -22.70 1.08
N LEU A 442 5.61 -22.40 0.03
CA LEU A 442 6.47 -21.23 -0.05
C LEU A 442 5.66 -19.94 -0.16
N ALA A 443 4.68 -19.90 -1.06
CA ALA A 443 3.79 -18.75 -1.23
C ALA A 443 3.08 -18.40 0.09
N ASP A 444 2.56 -19.39 0.82
CA ASP A 444 1.93 -19.20 2.13
C ASP A 444 2.89 -18.61 3.16
N ALA A 445 4.16 -19.01 3.14
CA ALA A 445 5.19 -18.44 4.01
C ALA A 445 5.48 -16.95 3.69
N PHE A 446 5.21 -16.50 2.47
CA PHE A 446 5.39 -15.11 2.05
C PHE A 446 4.21 -14.19 2.36
N VAL A 447 3.07 -14.69 2.84
CA VAL A 447 1.91 -13.84 3.15
C VAL A 447 2.29 -12.72 4.13
N ALA A 448 2.86 -13.09 5.29
CA ALA A 448 3.26 -12.11 6.31
C ALA A 448 4.32 -11.12 5.79
N VAL A 449 5.24 -11.59 4.94
CA VAL A 449 6.28 -10.75 4.31
C VAL A 449 5.65 -9.74 3.34
N CYS A 450 4.73 -10.18 2.50
CA CYS A 450 4.02 -9.33 1.54
C CYS A 450 3.15 -8.29 2.25
N GLN A 451 2.43 -8.69 3.31
CA GLN A 451 1.61 -7.80 4.13
C GLN A 451 2.46 -6.74 4.85
N ALA A 452 3.58 -7.15 5.47
CA ALA A 452 4.49 -6.23 6.16
C ALA A 452 5.11 -5.21 5.19
N ARG A 453 5.58 -5.64 4.01
CA ARG A 453 6.13 -4.74 2.99
C ARG A 453 5.05 -3.80 2.44
N SER A 454 3.87 -4.33 2.13
CA SER A 454 2.72 -3.55 1.67
C SER A 454 2.32 -2.48 2.69
N ALA A 455 2.28 -2.81 3.98
CA ALA A 455 2.01 -1.84 5.04
C ALA A 455 3.10 -0.76 5.16
N HIS A 456 4.37 -1.14 5.05
CA HIS A 456 5.49 -0.20 5.07
C HIS A 456 5.43 0.78 3.88
N GLU A 457 5.14 0.30 2.68
CA GLU A 457 5.01 1.17 1.50
C GLU A 457 3.81 2.13 1.62
N ARG A 458 2.67 1.67 2.16
CA ARG A 458 1.53 2.55 2.46
C ARG A 458 1.89 3.63 3.48
N HIS A 459 2.70 3.29 4.48
CA HIS A 459 3.18 4.25 5.47
C HIS A 459 4.10 5.31 4.81
N LEU A 460 5.05 4.89 3.98
CA LEU A 460 5.92 5.81 3.24
C LEU A 460 5.14 6.70 2.26
N ALA A 461 4.12 6.17 1.58
CA ALA A 461 3.26 6.97 0.71
C ALA A 461 2.49 8.04 1.51
N ARG A 462 1.97 7.68 2.67
CA ARG A 462 1.27 8.61 3.57
C ARG A 462 2.21 9.67 4.16
N GLU A 463 3.45 9.31 4.47
CA GLU A 463 4.47 10.25 4.93
C GLU A 463 4.79 11.30 3.85
N ARG A 464 4.91 10.88 2.58
CA ARG A 464 5.10 11.81 1.45
C ARG A 464 3.90 12.73 1.24
N GLU A 465 2.69 12.19 1.27
CA GLU A 465 1.46 12.99 1.14
C GLU A 465 1.35 14.05 2.25
N LEU A 466 1.68 13.68 3.49
CA LEU A 466 1.70 14.62 4.61
C LEU A 466 2.79 15.68 4.45
N ALA A 467 3.97 15.32 3.93
CA ALA A 467 5.04 16.28 3.64
C ALA A 467 4.60 17.32 2.59
N ASP A 468 3.97 16.87 1.49
CA ASP A 468 3.45 17.76 0.45
C ASP A 468 2.36 18.71 0.99
N GLN A 469 1.52 18.22 1.93
CA GLN A 469 0.52 19.05 2.61
C GLN A 469 1.16 20.11 3.52
N VAL A 470 2.23 19.77 4.23
CA VAL A 470 2.99 20.72 5.06
C VAL A 470 3.59 21.83 4.19
N ASP A 471 4.24 21.48 3.08
CA ASP A 471 4.82 22.46 2.16
C ASP A 471 3.75 23.41 1.60
N THR A 472 2.58 22.88 1.24
CA THR A 472 1.44 23.68 0.75
C THR A 472 0.93 24.66 1.82
N LEU A 473 0.82 24.22 3.07
CA LEU A 473 0.38 25.06 4.18
C LEU A 473 1.42 26.14 4.55
N ASP A 474 2.72 25.82 4.45
CA ASP A 474 3.79 26.80 4.69
C ASP A 474 3.79 27.91 3.62
N ASP A 475 3.55 27.55 2.36
CA ASP A 475 3.37 28.52 1.27
C ASP A 475 2.16 29.43 1.51
N GLU A 476 1.03 28.88 1.97
CA GLU A 476 -0.16 29.66 2.31
C GLU A 476 0.09 30.59 3.50
N LEU A 477 0.75 30.09 4.54
CA LEU A 477 1.13 30.88 5.72
C LEU A 477 2.07 32.03 5.35
N ALA A 478 3.05 31.80 4.47
CA ALA A 478 3.95 32.83 3.98
C ALA A 478 3.19 33.93 3.22
N ARG A 479 2.23 33.56 2.36
CA ARG A 479 1.36 34.52 1.64
C ARG A 479 0.52 35.37 2.59
N LEU A 480 -0.13 34.73 3.58
CA LEU A 480 -0.96 35.44 4.55
C LEU A 480 -0.14 36.40 5.41
N ARG A 481 1.04 35.97 5.88
CA ARG A 481 1.98 36.83 6.62
C ARG A 481 2.43 38.02 5.78
N HIS A 482 2.73 37.82 4.51
CA HIS A 482 3.13 38.89 3.62
C HIS A 482 1.99 39.90 3.38
N ALA A 483 0.77 39.40 3.16
CA ALA A 483 -0.41 40.26 3.02
C ALA A 483 -0.64 41.11 4.28
N ALA A 484 -0.55 40.51 5.47
CA ALA A 484 -0.68 41.22 6.74
C ALA A 484 0.43 42.27 6.93
N SER A 485 1.67 41.96 6.55
CA SER A 485 2.79 42.91 6.62
C SER A 485 2.59 44.11 5.68
N ILE A 486 2.03 43.91 4.49
CA ILE A 486 1.70 45.01 3.57
C ILE A 486 0.64 45.92 4.19
N ASP A 487 -0.38 45.34 4.83
CA ASP A 487 -1.47 46.11 5.42
C ASP A 487 -1.00 46.94 6.62
N ASN A 488 -0.23 46.34 7.53
CA ASN A 488 0.39 47.05 8.65
C ASN A 488 1.28 48.21 8.15
N GLY A 489 2.10 47.98 7.11
CA GLY A 489 2.93 49.03 6.52
C GLY A 489 2.12 50.18 5.90
N ARG A 490 0.91 49.93 5.40
CA ARG A 490 0.01 50.98 4.91
C ARG A 490 -0.53 51.84 6.06
N HIS A 491 -0.92 51.22 7.18
CA HIS A 491 -1.41 51.94 8.36
C HIS A 491 -0.31 52.81 8.97
N GLU A 492 0.89 52.28 9.15
CA GLU A 492 2.04 53.02 9.69
C GLU A 492 2.37 54.25 8.81
N LEU A 493 2.36 54.09 7.48
CA LEU A 493 2.62 55.19 6.55
C LEU A 493 1.52 56.27 6.61
N ALA A 494 0.26 55.89 6.75
CA ALA A 494 -0.85 56.83 6.88
C ALA A 494 -0.73 57.65 8.18
N SER A 495 -0.50 56.98 9.31
CA SER A 495 -0.24 57.61 10.61
C SER A 495 0.99 58.51 10.58
N SER A 496 2.08 58.07 9.95
CA SER A 496 3.31 58.86 9.79
C SER A 496 3.10 60.16 9.01
N ARG A 497 2.22 60.17 8.00
CA ARG A 497 1.89 61.40 7.27
C ARG A 497 1.14 62.40 8.14
N LEU A 498 0.22 61.92 8.98
CA LEU A 498 -0.56 62.73 9.91
C LEU A 498 0.31 63.28 11.06
N ALA A 499 1.31 62.52 11.52
CA ALA A 499 2.24 62.93 12.58
C ALA A 499 3.24 64.03 12.17
N ARG A 500 3.47 64.24 10.87
CA ARG A 500 4.51 65.16 10.36
C ARG A 500 4.44 66.57 10.94
N PRO A 501 3.27 67.25 11.01
CA PRO A 501 3.20 68.60 11.55
C PRO A 501 3.62 68.70 13.03
N ALA A 502 3.42 67.65 13.83
CA ALA A 502 3.84 67.60 15.23
C ALA A 502 5.24 66.99 15.41
N THR A 503 5.92 66.55 14.33
CA THR A 503 7.31 66.08 14.41
C THR A 503 8.28 67.25 14.62
N VAL A 504 7.87 68.44 14.21
CA VAL A 504 8.62 69.70 14.33
C VAL A 504 7.89 70.61 15.33
N GLY A 505 8.63 71.25 16.25
CA GLY A 505 8.03 72.20 17.20
C GLY A 505 7.45 71.59 18.47
N ILE A 506 8.07 70.54 19.00
CA ILE A 506 7.86 70.06 20.39
C ILE A 506 9.18 70.19 21.15
N TYR A 507 9.66 71.43 21.31
CA TYR A 507 10.88 71.79 22.02
C TYR A 507 10.61 72.62 23.27
N SER A 508 9.57 73.46 23.27
CA SER A 508 9.21 74.26 24.44
C SER A 508 8.78 73.37 25.62
N ALA A 509 9.01 73.86 26.84
CA ALA A 509 8.61 73.13 28.04
C ALA A 509 7.10 72.81 28.08
N PRO A 510 6.17 73.73 27.72
CA PRO A 510 4.74 73.42 27.66
C PRO A 510 4.41 72.33 26.63
N SER A 511 4.98 72.39 25.42
CA SER A 511 4.73 71.38 24.38
C SER A 511 5.23 69.99 24.78
N ARG A 512 6.41 69.90 25.42
CA ARG A 512 6.94 68.61 25.92
C ARG A 512 6.08 68.06 27.04
N LEU A 513 5.67 68.87 28.01
CA LEU A 513 4.84 68.40 29.12
C LEU A 513 3.50 67.82 28.64
N SER A 514 2.84 68.47 27.68
CA SER A 514 1.60 67.97 27.09
C SER A 514 1.83 66.72 26.24
N TYR A 515 2.91 66.67 25.45
CA TYR A 515 3.25 65.49 24.66
C TYR A 515 3.66 64.29 25.53
N ASP A 516 4.48 64.47 26.57
CA ASP A 516 4.87 63.42 27.51
C ASP A 516 3.66 62.89 28.30
N ALA A 517 2.65 63.73 28.56
CA ALA A 517 1.39 63.30 29.15
C ALA A 517 0.56 62.44 28.18
N LEU A 518 0.56 62.80 26.90
CA LEU A 518 -0.12 62.05 25.85
C LEU A 518 0.56 60.70 25.58
N GLU A 519 1.89 60.68 25.47
CA GLU A 519 2.68 59.48 25.25
C GLU A 519 2.47 58.45 26.37
N ARG A 520 2.53 58.88 27.64
CA ARG A 520 2.24 58.01 28.78
C ARG A 520 0.84 57.40 28.74
N ARG A 521 -0.17 58.13 28.22
CA ARG A 521 -1.54 57.61 28.09
C ARG A 521 -1.64 56.57 26.98
N VAL A 522 -0.98 56.82 25.85
CA VAL A 522 -0.91 55.85 24.74
C VAL A 522 -0.17 54.58 25.16
N GLU A 523 0.95 54.69 25.89
CA GLU A 523 1.68 53.54 26.44
C GLU A 523 0.82 52.67 27.36
N GLN A 524 -0.11 53.29 28.09
CA GLN A 524 -1.03 52.61 29.00
C GLN A 524 -2.28 52.04 28.30
N ASP A 525 -2.42 52.21 26.99
CA ASP A 525 -3.64 51.91 26.22
C ASP A 525 -4.91 52.51 26.87
N ALA A 526 -4.75 53.70 27.48
CA ALA A 526 -5.81 54.38 28.23
C ALA A 526 -6.57 55.38 27.34
N PRO A 527 -7.85 55.69 27.63
CA PRO A 527 -8.58 56.75 26.94
C PRO A 527 -7.84 58.09 26.97
N ILE A 528 -7.88 58.80 25.85
CA ILE A 528 -7.17 60.06 25.65
C ILE A 528 -8.17 61.21 25.55
N VAL A 529 -7.91 62.30 26.27
CA VAL A 529 -8.68 63.54 26.18
C VAL A 529 -7.70 64.68 25.90
N LEU A 530 -7.83 65.30 24.72
CA LEU A 530 -7.06 66.50 24.36
C LEU A 530 -7.97 67.72 24.33
N VAL A 531 -7.60 68.74 25.08
CA VAL A 531 -8.25 70.05 25.02
C VAL A 531 -7.38 70.98 24.19
N ALA A 532 -7.94 71.47 23.09
CA ALA A 532 -7.24 72.31 22.12
C ALA A 532 -8.03 73.60 21.87
N ARG A 533 -7.39 74.76 21.96
CA ARG A 533 -8.02 76.04 21.61
C ARG A 533 -8.47 76.01 20.15
N ALA A 534 -9.53 76.75 19.84
CA ALA A 534 -10.01 76.88 18.47
C ALA A 534 -8.86 77.35 17.55
N GLY A 535 -8.61 76.61 16.47
CA GLY A 535 -7.51 76.87 15.55
C GLY A 535 -6.24 76.05 15.77
N ILE A 536 -6.10 75.31 16.89
CA ILE A 536 -5.03 74.30 17.10
C ILE A 536 -5.48 72.97 16.49
N ASP A 537 -4.60 72.31 15.72
CA ASP A 537 -4.86 70.97 15.16
C ASP A 537 -4.33 69.87 16.12
N PRO A 538 -5.20 69.10 16.81
CA PRO A 538 -4.78 68.07 17.74
C PRO A 538 -4.36 66.76 17.06
N VAL A 539 -4.75 66.54 15.79
CA VAL A 539 -4.53 65.27 15.09
C VAL A 539 -3.04 64.91 14.96
N PRO A 540 -2.14 65.84 14.59
CA PRO A 540 -0.72 65.54 14.50
C PRO A 540 -0.10 65.05 15.81
N PHE A 541 -0.52 65.60 16.96
CA PHE A 541 -0.04 65.18 18.28
C PHE A 541 -0.45 63.74 18.58
N ILE A 542 -1.73 63.40 18.32
CA ILE A 542 -2.27 62.06 18.52
C ILE A 542 -1.63 61.06 17.56
N ALA A 543 -1.49 61.42 16.28
CA ALA A 543 -0.86 60.56 15.29
C ALA A 543 0.61 60.25 15.62
N ARG A 544 1.35 61.25 16.13
CA ARG A 544 2.73 61.07 16.58
C ARG A 544 2.81 60.15 17.80
N ALA A 545 1.92 60.32 18.78
CA ALA A 545 1.87 59.46 19.95
C ALA A 545 1.41 58.03 19.62
N HIS A 546 0.46 57.85 18.70
CA HIS A 546 0.02 56.54 18.21
C HIS A 546 1.19 55.72 17.64
N LEU A 547 2.10 56.37 16.91
CA LEU A 547 3.29 55.74 16.34
C LEU A 547 4.34 55.32 17.39
N SER A 548 4.35 55.93 18.58
CA SER A 548 5.18 55.47 19.70
C SER A 548 4.49 54.43 20.59
N GLY A 549 3.18 54.21 20.38
CA GLY A 549 2.34 53.33 21.17
C GLY A 549 2.35 51.84 20.81
N PRO A 550 1.67 51.00 21.61
CA PRO A 550 1.51 49.57 21.36
C PRO A 550 0.67 49.28 20.09
N ARG A 551 -0.16 50.24 19.65
CA ARG A 551 -1.03 50.13 18.47
C ARG A 551 -0.44 50.77 17.21
N LYS A 552 0.87 51.06 17.16
CA LYS A 552 1.52 51.79 16.05
C LYS A 552 1.30 51.21 14.64
N ASP A 553 1.20 49.88 14.53
CA ASP A 553 1.02 49.14 13.26
C ASP A 553 -0.48 48.98 12.90
N ALA A 554 -1.37 49.39 13.81
CA ALA A 554 -2.81 49.30 13.70
C ALA A 554 -3.40 50.63 13.17
N PRO A 555 -4.65 50.62 12.64
CA PRO A 555 -5.23 51.80 12.01
C PRO A 555 -5.45 52.95 12.99
N LEU A 556 -5.13 54.17 12.55
CA LEU A 556 -5.53 55.42 13.19
C LEU A 556 -6.70 56.00 12.41
N VAL A 557 -7.90 55.98 12.99
CA VAL A 557 -9.12 56.45 12.33
C VAL A 557 -9.55 57.77 12.91
N ILE A 558 -9.61 58.80 12.07
CA ILE A 558 -10.01 60.15 12.47
C ILE A 558 -11.44 60.41 12.03
N VAL A 559 -12.26 60.87 12.97
CA VAL A 559 -13.65 61.25 12.80
C VAL A 559 -13.79 62.70 13.24
N ASP A 560 -14.11 63.57 12.30
CA ASP A 560 -14.44 64.97 12.58
C ASP A 560 -15.92 65.09 12.93
N GLY A 561 -16.21 65.36 14.20
CA GLY A 561 -17.56 65.50 14.73
C GLY A 561 -18.33 66.67 14.15
N THR A 562 -17.67 67.66 13.54
CA THR A 562 -18.34 68.79 12.88
C THR A 562 -18.82 68.44 11.46
N SER A 563 -18.31 67.34 10.89
CA SER A 563 -18.66 66.89 9.54
C SER A 563 -20.02 66.19 9.52
N SER A 564 -20.93 66.68 8.67
CA SER A 564 -22.26 66.09 8.49
C SER A 564 -22.23 64.62 8.03
N ARG A 565 -21.11 64.17 7.44
CA ARG A 565 -20.90 62.77 7.04
C ARG A 565 -20.76 61.83 8.25
N GLU A 566 -20.30 62.33 9.39
CA GLU A 566 -20.14 61.55 10.62
C GLU A 566 -21.43 61.53 11.46
N HIS A 567 -22.46 62.28 11.05
CA HIS A 567 -23.75 62.38 11.73
C HIS A 567 -24.75 61.29 11.32
N ASP A 568 -24.48 60.56 10.24
CA ASP A 568 -25.34 59.47 9.76
C ASP A 568 -25.15 58.20 10.60
N LEU A 569 -26.13 57.87 11.43
CA LEU A 569 -26.13 56.68 12.30
C LEU A 569 -25.99 55.36 11.53
N GLU A 570 -26.52 55.27 10.31
CA GLU A 570 -26.47 54.02 9.53
C GLU A 570 -25.05 53.71 9.04
N ARG A 571 -24.22 54.75 8.83
CA ARG A 571 -22.79 54.56 8.56
C ARG A 571 -22.08 53.88 9.73
N TRP A 572 -22.42 54.21 10.97
CA TRP A 572 -21.79 53.63 12.15
C TRP A 572 -22.19 52.18 12.40
N LYS A 573 -23.34 51.75 11.87
CA LYS A 573 -23.82 50.36 11.88
C LYS A 573 -23.35 49.52 10.68
N ASP A 574 -22.66 50.11 9.72
CA ASP A 574 -22.18 49.40 8.52
C ASP A 574 -20.85 48.69 8.80
N GLU A 575 -20.80 47.37 8.62
CA GLU A 575 -19.61 46.54 8.87
C GLU A 575 -18.35 47.02 8.12
N ARG A 576 -18.49 47.60 6.92
CA ARG A 576 -17.34 47.97 6.08
C ARG A 576 -16.98 49.43 6.16
N ARG A 577 -17.97 50.29 6.45
CA ARG A 577 -17.83 51.76 6.39
C ARG A 577 -17.82 52.42 7.76
N SER A 578 -18.16 51.69 8.81
CA SER A 578 -18.17 52.22 10.17
C SER A 578 -16.77 52.63 10.61
N PRO A 579 -16.60 53.84 11.16
CA PRO A 579 -15.35 54.23 11.80
C PRO A 579 -14.91 53.25 12.91
N LEU A 580 -15.86 52.60 13.59
CA LEU A 580 -15.56 51.56 14.58
C LEU A 580 -14.94 50.32 13.94
N ALA A 581 -15.46 49.87 12.79
CA ALA A 581 -14.91 48.72 12.05
C ALA A 581 -13.51 49.02 11.52
N LEU A 582 -13.32 50.23 10.98
CA LEU A 582 -12.04 50.68 10.45
C LEU A 582 -10.99 50.88 11.54
N ALA A 583 -11.41 51.16 12.77
CA ALA A 583 -10.52 51.39 13.92
C ALA A 583 -10.22 50.12 14.71
N ASP A 584 -10.73 48.95 14.31
CA ASP A 584 -10.53 47.71 15.05
C ASP A 584 -9.03 47.40 15.24
N ARG A 585 -8.68 47.02 16.48
CA ARG A 585 -7.32 46.89 17.02
C ARG A 585 -6.47 48.18 17.02
N GLY A 586 -7.03 49.29 16.58
CA GLY A 586 -6.38 50.60 16.44
C GLY A 586 -6.91 51.66 17.41
N LEU A 587 -6.84 52.92 16.96
CA LEU A 587 -7.25 54.10 17.74
C LEU A 587 -8.29 54.91 16.96
N LEU A 588 -9.46 55.13 17.57
CA LEU A 588 -10.51 56.01 17.07
C LEU A 588 -10.35 57.41 17.68
N VAL A 589 -10.07 58.39 16.83
CA VAL A 589 -9.92 59.80 17.20
C VAL A 589 -11.19 60.56 16.84
N LEU A 590 -11.92 61.03 17.85
CA LEU A 590 -13.10 61.88 17.70
C LEU A 590 -12.69 63.35 17.87
N VAL A 591 -12.45 64.02 16.75
CA VAL A 591 -12.17 65.46 16.73
C VAL A 591 -13.46 66.23 16.95
N ASP A 592 -13.49 67.10 17.96
CA ASP A 592 -14.71 67.80 18.39
C ASP A 592 -15.88 66.82 18.64
N GLY A 593 -15.63 65.72 19.36
CA GLY A 593 -16.60 64.63 19.50
C GLY A 593 -17.95 65.04 20.11
N ALA A 594 -18.02 66.15 20.85
CA ALA A 594 -19.28 66.73 21.34
C ALA A 594 -20.17 67.34 20.23
N ALA A 595 -19.66 67.52 19.01
CA ALA A 595 -20.42 67.96 17.84
C ALA A 595 -21.16 66.80 17.13
N LEU A 596 -20.84 65.54 17.47
CA LEU A 596 -21.57 64.38 16.97
C LEU A 596 -23.01 64.36 17.52
N PRO A 597 -24.00 63.86 16.75
CA PRO A 597 -25.35 63.60 17.23
C PRO A 597 -25.36 62.67 18.45
N ARG A 598 -26.30 62.90 19.37
CA ARG A 598 -26.37 62.19 20.65
C ARG A 598 -26.53 60.68 20.49
N ASP A 599 -27.31 60.23 19.51
CA ASP A 599 -27.49 58.81 19.17
C ASP A 599 -26.19 58.15 18.69
N VAL A 600 -25.36 58.87 17.90
CA VAL A 600 -24.02 58.42 17.51
C VAL A 600 -23.08 58.34 18.72
N GLN A 601 -23.06 59.36 19.59
CA GLN A 601 -22.25 59.35 20.82
C GLN A 601 -22.59 58.13 21.72
N VAL A 602 -23.88 57.86 21.92
CA VAL A 602 -24.37 56.71 22.69
C VAL A 602 -23.98 55.38 22.03
N LEU A 603 -24.10 55.27 20.70
CA LEU A 603 -23.73 54.06 19.97
C LEU A 603 -22.23 53.76 20.10
N VAL A 604 -21.37 54.78 19.93
CA VAL A 604 -19.92 54.64 20.09
C VAL A 604 -19.57 54.21 21.52
N ALA A 605 -20.12 54.89 22.52
CA ALA A 605 -19.89 54.57 23.93
C ALA A 605 -20.28 53.13 24.26
N ARG A 606 -21.43 52.67 23.75
CA ARG A 606 -21.92 51.32 23.95
C ARG A 606 -21.03 50.28 23.28
N ALA A 607 -20.61 50.51 22.03
CA ALA A 607 -19.73 49.61 21.31
C ALA A 607 -18.38 49.41 22.03
N LEU A 608 -17.80 50.49 22.57
CA LEU A 608 -16.56 50.46 23.35
C LEU A 608 -16.75 49.78 24.72
N LEU A 609 -17.87 50.02 25.41
CA LEU A 609 -18.18 49.37 26.69
C LEU A 609 -18.37 47.86 26.56
N GLU A 610 -19.21 47.45 25.61
CA GLU A 610 -19.57 46.04 25.41
C GLU A 610 -18.49 45.26 24.65
N ARG A 611 -17.47 45.95 24.11
CA ARG A 611 -16.51 45.41 23.14
C ARG A 611 -17.21 44.65 22.02
N ARG A 612 -18.33 45.19 21.54
CA ARG A 612 -19.23 44.52 20.61
C ARG A 612 -19.56 45.45 19.44
N PRO A 613 -19.42 44.99 18.19
CA PRO A 613 -19.80 45.81 17.05
C PRO A 613 -21.31 46.08 17.00
N PRO A 614 -21.74 47.24 16.47
CA PRO A 614 -23.15 47.58 16.28
C PRO A 614 -23.84 46.85 15.10
N TRP A 615 -23.15 45.95 14.39
CA TRP A 615 -23.68 45.08 13.34
C TRP A 615 -23.71 43.60 13.76
N GLU A 616 -24.33 42.74 12.96
CA GLU A 616 -24.47 41.30 13.26
C GLU A 616 -23.17 40.53 13.02
N GLN A 617 -22.23 40.57 13.97
CA GLN A 617 -21.04 39.68 13.98
C GLN A 617 -20.61 39.25 15.39
N ALA A 618 -19.87 38.13 15.44
CA ALA A 618 -19.43 37.45 16.65
C ALA A 618 -18.06 37.90 17.21
N THR A 619 -17.28 38.68 16.45
CA THR A 619 -15.93 39.09 16.87
C THR A 619 -15.98 40.29 17.81
N PRO A 620 -15.36 40.22 19.01
CA PRO A 620 -15.25 41.37 19.90
C PRO A 620 -14.46 42.52 19.25
N LEU A 621 -14.93 43.74 19.44
CA LEU A 621 -14.29 44.95 18.96
C LEU A 621 -13.25 45.43 19.98
N ASP A 622 -12.01 45.68 19.54
CA ASP A 622 -10.94 46.22 20.40
C ASP A 622 -10.45 47.57 19.86
N VAL A 623 -10.99 48.66 20.38
CA VAL A 623 -10.73 50.01 19.85
C VAL A 623 -10.34 50.94 21.01
N GLY A 624 -9.16 51.57 20.90
CA GLY A 624 -8.80 52.69 21.76
C GLY A 624 -9.56 53.96 21.37
N ILE A 625 -9.78 54.88 22.31
CA ILE A 625 -10.48 56.15 22.05
C ILE A 625 -9.62 57.36 22.41
N ALA A 626 -9.59 58.33 21.51
CA ALA A 626 -9.11 59.68 21.77
C ALA A 626 -10.22 60.69 21.46
N LEU A 627 -10.59 61.51 22.45
CA LEU A 627 -11.57 62.59 22.30
C LEU A 627 -10.85 63.92 22.30
N THR A 628 -11.12 64.77 21.32
CA THR A 628 -10.63 66.16 21.32
C THR A 628 -11.78 67.14 21.40
N SER A 629 -11.54 68.27 22.05
CA SER A 629 -12.54 69.34 22.20
C SER A 629 -11.89 70.67 22.61
N THR A 630 -12.66 71.76 22.53
CA THR A 630 -12.22 73.09 23.00
C THR A 630 -12.42 73.31 24.51
N MET A 631 -13.22 72.46 25.15
CA MET A 631 -13.55 72.50 26.58
C MET A 631 -13.33 71.12 27.19
N THR A 632 -13.24 71.04 28.52
CA THR A 632 -13.12 69.74 29.21
C THR A 632 -14.40 68.90 29.01
N PRO A 633 -14.30 67.56 29.02
CA PRO A 633 -15.47 66.69 28.93
C PRO A 633 -16.53 66.98 30.01
N ASP A 634 -16.12 67.33 31.22
CA ASP A 634 -17.02 67.69 32.33
C ASP A 634 -17.87 68.93 31.99
N ALA A 635 -17.23 70.00 31.47
CA ALA A 635 -17.94 71.20 31.08
C ALA A 635 -18.90 70.94 29.90
N LEU A 636 -18.49 70.11 28.93
CA LEU A 636 -19.35 69.73 27.80
C LEU A 636 -20.55 68.87 28.22
N MET A 637 -20.40 68.05 29.25
CA MET A 637 -21.49 67.28 29.84
C MET A 637 -22.46 68.20 30.60
N GLU A 638 -21.95 69.15 31.39
CA GLU A 638 -22.77 70.16 32.08
C GLU A 638 -23.57 71.03 31.09
N GLU A 639 -22.99 71.37 29.94
CA GLU A 639 -23.66 72.07 28.83
C GLU A 639 -24.65 71.19 28.04
N GLY A 640 -24.73 69.89 28.33
CA GLY A 640 -25.58 68.93 27.64
C GLY A 640 -25.15 68.59 26.20
N ARG A 641 -23.90 68.92 25.83
CA ARG A 641 -23.33 68.69 24.50
C ARG A 641 -22.63 67.32 24.38
N LEU A 642 -22.15 66.78 25.49
CA LEU A 642 -21.58 65.44 25.58
C LEU A 642 -22.54 64.49 26.31
N SER A 643 -22.79 63.31 25.75
CA SER A 643 -23.66 62.30 26.36
C SER A 643 -23.01 61.70 27.62
N PRO A 644 -23.78 61.38 28.67
CA PRO A 644 -23.24 60.73 29.87
C PRO A 644 -22.53 59.40 29.56
N GLU A 645 -23.01 58.66 28.56
CA GLU A 645 -22.44 57.38 28.14
C GLU A 645 -21.03 57.56 27.55
N LEU A 646 -20.83 58.55 26.69
CA LEU A 646 -19.52 58.84 26.08
C LEU A 646 -18.57 59.52 27.08
N HIS A 647 -19.08 60.42 27.93
CA HIS A 647 -18.33 61.00 29.05
C HIS A 647 -17.76 59.92 29.96
N ALA A 648 -18.57 58.93 30.35
CA ALA A 648 -18.14 57.80 31.17
C ALA A 648 -17.12 56.86 30.49
N ARG A 649 -16.77 57.03 29.21
CA ARG A 649 -15.64 56.32 28.57
C ARG A 649 -14.31 57.04 28.76
N VAL A 650 -14.35 58.33 29.07
CA VAL A 650 -13.19 59.21 29.17
C VAL A 650 -13.08 59.91 30.53
N GLU A 651 -13.97 59.62 31.48
CA GLU A 651 -14.02 60.25 32.81
C GLU A 651 -12.70 60.10 33.60
N ASP A 652 -12.08 58.92 33.52
CA ASP A 652 -10.80 58.65 34.18
C ASP A 652 -9.60 59.33 33.48
N ALA A 653 -9.81 59.84 32.26
CA ALA A 653 -8.77 60.48 31.49
C ALA A 653 -8.66 61.97 31.88
N ARG A 654 -7.68 62.27 32.75
CA ARG A 654 -7.23 63.66 32.98
C ARG A 654 -7.03 64.39 31.64
N PRO A 655 -7.69 65.54 31.40
CA PRO A 655 -7.54 66.32 30.17
C PRO A 655 -6.10 66.80 29.97
N ILE A 656 -5.60 66.67 28.74
CA ILE A 656 -4.30 67.18 28.31
C ILE A 656 -4.54 68.43 27.48
N GLU A 657 -4.17 69.59 28.01
CA GLU A 657 -4.29 70.87 27.31
C GLU A 657 -3.12 71.03 26.34
N LEU A 658 -3.43 71.30 25.07
CA LEU A 658 -2.43 71.65 24.07
C LEU A 658 -2.06 73.14 24.22
N PRO A 659 -0.77 73.49 24.32
CA PRO A 659 -0.35 74.87 24.44
C PRO A 659 -0.64 75.63 23.14
N GLY A 660 -1.15 76.85 23.25
CA GLY A 660 -1.27 77.78 22.13
C GLY A 660 0.09 78.28 21.64
N LEU A 661 0.15 78.86 20.45
CA LEU A 661 1.38 79.36 19.82
C LEU A 661 2.13 80.37 20.70
N HIS A 662 1.39 81.25 21.38
CA HIS A 662 1.94 82.24 22.32
C HIS A 662 2.59 81.61 23.56
N GLU A 663 2.11 80.45 24.02
CA GLU A 663 2.67 79.69 25.15
C GLU A 663 3.90 78.86 24.73
N ARG A 664 4.10 78.65 23.42
CA ARG A 664 5.19 77.87 22.83
C ARG A 664 6.04 78.66 21.84
N ALA A 665 6.40 79.91 22.19
CA ALA A 665 7.20 80.78 21.31
C ALA A 665 8.54 80.16 20.85
N GLU A 666 9.16 79.30 21.67
CA GLU A 666 10.39 78.55 21.31
C GLU A 666 10.17 77.55 20.15
N ASP A 667 8.93 77.07 19.97
CA ASP A 667 8.56 76.16 18.88
C ASP A 667 8.22 76.90 17.59
N LEU A 668 7.80 78.17 17.71
CA LEU A 668 7.25 78.97 16.61
C LEU A 668 8.20 79.06 15.41
N PHE A 669 9.51 79.23 15.63
CA PHE A 669 10.49 79.29 14.54
C PHE A 669 10.49 78.01 13.71
N SER A 670 10.57 76.86 14.38
CA SER A 670 10.63 75.56 13.72
C SER A 670 9.34 75.27 12.97
N ILE A 671 8.18 75.61 13.56
CA ILE A 671 6.87 75.45 12.93
C ILE A 671 6.74 76.33 11.69
N VAL A 672 7.12 77.62 11.77
CA VAL A 672 7.04 78.59 10.67
C VAL A 672 7.97 78.19 9.53
N ALA A 673 9.24 77.89 9.84
CA ALA A 673 10.24 77.51 8.83
C ALA A 673 9.81 76.26 8.06
N ASP A 674 9.31 75.25 8.77
CA ASP A 674 8.84 74.00 8.20
C ASP A 674 7.55 74.19 7.37
N ARG A 675 6.60 75.01 7.83
CA ARG A 675 5.40 75.37 7.06
C ARG A 675 5.72 76.17 5.79
N LEU A 676 6.60 77.17 5.86
CA LEU A 676 7.04 77.94 4.70
C LEU A 676 7.78 77.07 3.68
N ALA A 677 8.67 76.19 4.14
CA ALA A 677 9.38 75.26 3.25
C ALA A 677 8.40 74.35 2.51
N ARG A 678 7.41 73.78 3.20
CA ARG A 678 6.38 72.92 2.60
C ARG A 678 5.46 73.65 1.65
N GLU A 679 4.93 74.79 2.07
CA GLU A 679 3.99 75.58 1.28
C GLU A 679 4.69 76.15 0.03
N GLY A 680 5.94 76.58 0.17
CA GLY A 680 6.81 76.94 -0.93
C GLY A 680 7.01 75.82 -1.94
N LEU A 681 7.37 74.62 -1.48
CA LEU A 681 7.51 73.45 -2.34
C LEU A 681 6.21 73.12 -3.08
N ARG A 682 5.07 73.25 -2.40
CA ARG A 682 3.74 72.94 -2.95
C ARG A 682 3.30 73.94 -4.02
N VAL A 683 3.50 75.24 -3.77
CA VAL A 683 2.96 76.33 -4.62
C VAL A 683 3.98 76.78 -5.67
N LEU A 684 5.26 76.83 -5.31
CA LEU A 684 6.33 77.41 -6.13
C LEU A 684 7.38 76.37 -6.59
N GLY A 685 7.29 75.11 -6.15
CA GLY A 685 8.24 74.05 -6.51
C GLY A 685 9.61 74.14 -5.83
N ARG A 686 9.77 75.04 -4.85
CA ARG A 686 11.04 75.26 -4.10
C ARG A 686 10.75 75.67 -2.65
N PRO A 687 11.59 75.29 -1.68
CA PRO A 687 11.36 75.66 -0.29
C PRO A 687 11.56 77.16 -0.08
N ILE A 688 10.69 77.76 0.73
CA ILE A 688 10.80 79.16 1.12
C ILE A 688 11.31 79.24 2.56
N GLY A 689 12.39 79.99 2.78
CA GLY A 689 12.91 80.32 4.10
C GLY A 689 12.32 81.60 4.67
N ILE A 690 12.74 81.96 5.87
CA ILE A 690 12.41 83.23 6.52
C ILE A 690 13.69 83.84 7.10
N ASP A 691 13.89 85.15 6.92
CA ASP A 691 15.00 85.85 7.56
C ASP A 691 14.66 86.24 9.01
N ALA A 692 15.69 86.61 9.78
CA ALA A 692 15.51 86.92 11.20
C ALA A 692 14.58 88.14 11.42
N ALA A 693 14.63 89.14 10.54
CA ALA A 693 13.82 90.35 10.67
C ALA A 693 12.33 90.08 10.41
N ALA A 694 12.00 89.25 9.41
CA ALA A 694 10.65 88.78 9.13
C ALA A 694 10.12 87.91 10.28
N PHE A 695 10.96 87.01 10.80
CA PHE A 695 10.57 86.16 11.91
C PHE A 695 10.28 86.98 13.18
N SER A 696 11.10 87.99 13.51
CA SER A 696 10.83 88.89 14.64
C SER A 696 9.45 89.55 14.54
N ARG A 697 8.99 89.93 13.33
CA ARG A 697 7.62 90.46 13.15
C ARG A 697 6.54 89.43 13.42
N LEU A 698 6.77 88.16 13.07
CA LEU A 698 5.83 87.09 13.38
C LEU A 698 5.80 86.77 14.87
N VAL A 699 6.93 86.87 15.59
CA VAL A 699 7.00 86.62 17.04
C VAL A 699 6.17 87.63 17.84
N GLU A 700 6.07 88.86 17.37
CA GLU A 700 5.29 89.93 18.03
C GLU A 700 3.78 89.80 17.81
N HIS A 701 3.33 88.92 16.90
CA HIS A 701 1.92 88.72 16.60
C HIS A 701 1.24 87.81 17.65
N PRO A 702 0.06 88.17 18.20
CA PRO A 702 -0.60 87.37 19.23
C PRO A 702 -1.13 85.99 18.79
N PHE A 703 -1.33 85.74 17.48
CA PHE A 703 -1.90 84.50 16.93
C PHE A 703 -3.22 84.05 17.59
N GLU A 704 -4.24 84.91 17.61
CA GLU A 704 -5.56 84.59 18.19
C GLU A 704 -6.24 83.37 17.54
N GLY A 705 -5.97 83.11 16.26
CA GLY A 705 -6.46 81.94 15.51
C GLY A 705 -5.47 80.78 15.43
N GLU A 706 -4.40 80.82 16.24
CA GLU A 706 -3.46 79.71 16.50
C GLU A 706 -2.89 79.10 15.19
N ASP A 707 -2.87 77.77 15.08
CA ASP A 707 -2.27 77.06 13.93
C ASP A 707 -3.02 77.34 12.61
N ALA A 708 -4.34 77.58 12.65
CA ALA A 708 -5.16 77.90 11.48
C ALA A 708 -4.84 79.30 10.93
N GLU A 709 -4.64 80.28 11.83
CA GLU A 709 -4.19 81.61 11.45
C GLU A 709 -2.77 81.57 10.88
N LEU A 710 -1.84 80.88 11.54
CA LEU A 710 -0.48 80.72 11.06
C LEU A 710 -0.44 80.08 9.65
N ALA A 711 -1.28 79.07 9.38
CA ALA A 711 -1.40 78.49 8.04
C ALA A 711 -1.84 79.52 6.99
N THR A 712 -2.80 80.37 7.35
CA THR A 712 -3.29 81.46 6.48
C THR A 712 -2.20 82.49 6.21
N ILE A 713 -1.45 82.87 7.24
CA ILE A 713 -0.32 83.81 7.14
C ILE A 713 0.76 83.24 6.21
N VAL A 714 1.19 81.99 6.43
CA VAL A 714 2.19 81.30 5.60
C VAL A 714 1.74 81.23 4.13
N THR A 715 0.48 80.88 3.87
CA THR A 715 -0.08 80.84 2.51
C THR A 715 0.03 82.20 1.83
N ARG A 716 -0.30 83.28 2.55
CA ARG A 716 -0.22 84.66 2.03
C ARG A 716 1.23 85.10 1.80
N LEU A 717 2.16 84.70 2.67
CA LEU A 717 3.59 84.99 2.51
C LEU A 717 4.17 84.32 1.27
N VAL A 718 3.90 83.03 1.08
CA VAL A 718 4.37 82.28 -0.11
C VAL A 718 3.78 82.83 -1.41
N ALA A 719 2.53 83.30 -1.39
CA ALA A 719 1.91 83.92 -2.56
C ALA A 719 2.54 85.28 -2.95
N ARG A 720 3.24 85.95 -2.04
CA ARG A 720 3.78 87.31 -2.21
C ARG A 720 5.29 87.37 -2.33
N VAL A 721 6.00 86.38 -1.80
CA VAL A 721 7.47 86.40 -1.72
C VAL A 721 8.11 86.48 -3.11
N SER A 722 9.00 87.46 -3.27
CA SER A 722 9.81 87.62 -4.47
C SER A 722 11.20 87.00 -4.25
N GLY A 723 11.31 85.67 -4.37
CA GLY A 723 12.56 84.93 -4.17
C GLY A 723 12.37 83.64 -3.37
N ASP A 724 13.40 83.27 -2.59
CA ASP A 724 13.46 82.03 -1.80
C ASP A 724 13.40 82.28 -0.28
N VAL A 725 13.32 83.55 0.16
CA VAL A 725 13.34 83.95 1.57
C VAL A 725 12.32 85.06 1.81
N VAL A 726 11.42 84.85 2.77
CA VAL A 726 10.50 85.87 3.29
C VAL A 726 11.28 86.91 4.07
N ARG A 727 11.09 88.19 3.72
CA ARG A 727 11.71 89.34 4.38
C ARG A 727 10.69 90.15 5.17
N ALA A 728 11.17 91.03 6.06
CA ALA A 728 10.30 91.86 6.90
C ALA A 728 9.23 92.64 6.12
N ALA A 729 9.58 93.17 4.93
CA ALA A 729 8.64 93.87 4.06
C ALA A 729 7.47 93.00 3.57
N ASP A 730 7.71 91.69 3.39
CA ASP A 730 6.66 90.74 2.98
C ASP A 730 5.67 90.48 4.12
N VAL A 731 6.14 90.49 5.37
CA VAL A 731 5.30 90.35 6.58
C VAL A 731 4.54 91.65 6.87
N ASP A 732 5.20 92.80 6.79
CA ASP A 732 4.59 94.12 7.00
C ASP A 732 3.46 94.36 5.97
N ALA A 733 3.63 93.92 4.71
CA ALA A 733 2.64 94.01 3.65
C ALA A 733 1.35 93.19 3.90
N LEU A 734 1.35 92.29 4.89
CA LEU A 734 0.15 91.57 5.31
C LEU A 734 -0.74 92.37 6.28
N GLY A 735 -0.24 93.48 6.82
CA GLY A 735 -0.97 94.33 7.76
C GLY A 735 -1.26 93.67 9.11
N ILE A 736 -0.42 92.70 9.50
CA ILE A 736 -0.60 91.88 10.72
C ILE A 736 0.01 92.57 11.96
N VAL A 737 1.05 93.40 11.75
CA VAL A 737 1.72 94.17 12.80
C VAL A 737 1.76 95.64 12.38
N GLU A 738 1.37 96.55 13.27
CA GLU A 738 1.48 97.99 13.04
C GLU A 738 2.98 98.38 13.03
N PRO A 739 3.51 99.04 11.97
CA PRO A 739 4.93 99.30 11.88
C PRO A 739 5.41 100.14 13.08
N PRO A 740 6.57 99.83 13.68
CA PRO A 740 7.08 100.64 14.78
C PRO A 740 7.27 102.09 14.31
N PRO A 741 6.98 103.09 15.16
CA PRO A 741 7.14 104.49 14.78
C PRO A 741 8.60 104.72 14.41
N VAL A 742 8.84 105.16 13.17
CA VAL A 742 10.18 105.47 12.68
C VAL A 742 10.73 106.63 13.50
N SER A 743 11.66 106.35 14.43
CA SER A 743 12.49 107.36 15.06
C SER A 743 13.52 107.85 14.05
N VAL A 744 13.21 108.96 13.39
CA VAL A 744 14.17 109.67 12.55
C VAL A 744 15.15 110.43 13.46
N GLU A 745 16.18 109.75 13.97
CA GLU A 745 17.35 110.39 14.58
C GLU A 745 18.50 110.48 13.58
N ARG A 746 18.44 111.54 12.76
CA ARG A 746 19.49 112.55 12.56
C ARG A 746 20.96 112.06 12.61
N SER A 747 21.49 111.58 11.49
CA SER A 747 22.94 111.66 11.22
C SER A 747 23.20 112.65 10.09
N GLU A 748 23.52 113.91 10.42
CA GLU A 748 24.37 114.76 9.57
C GLU A 748 24.73 116.08 10.29
N ARG A 749 25.86 116.04 10.99
CA ARG A 749 26.84 117.11 11.30
C ARG A 749 27.83 116.46 12.29
N LYS A 750 29.15 116.47 12.10
CA LYS A 750 29.99 117.34 11.29
C LYS A 750 31.42 116.77 11.27
N HIS A 751 32.00 116.75 10.07
CA HIS A 751 33.38 117.13 9.72
C HIS A 751 34.61 116.44 10.33
N ALA A 752 35.50 116.11 9.39
CA ALA A 752 36.93 116.43 9.34
C ALA A 752 37.88 115.72 10.32
N ASN A 753 38.77 114.91 9.75
CA ASN A 753 40.19 115.27 9.77
C ASN A 753 40.95 114.68 8.57
N ASP A 754 41.86 115.49 8.06
CA ASP A 754 42.75 115.31 6.89
C ASP A 754 43.79 114.18 7.06
N GLY A 755 44.27 113.67 5.92
CA GLY A 755 45.43 112.79 5.78
C GLY A 755 45.51 112.11 4.43
#